data_AF-A0ABD5Y373-F1
#
_entry.id   AF-A0ABD5Y373-F1
#
_cell.length_a   1.000
_cell.length_b   1.000
_cell.length_c   1.000
_cell.angle_alpha   90.00
_cell.angle_beta   90.00
_cell.angle_gamma   90.00
#
_symmetry.space_group_name_H-M   'P 1'
#
loop_
_entity.id
_entity.type
_entity.pdbx_description
1 polymer ?
#
loop_
_entity_poly.entity_id
_entity_poly.type
_entity_poly.pdbx_seq_one_letter_code
_entity_poly.pdbx_strand_id
1 'polypeptide(L)'
;MSTETNSRGAPYDGQLFELYTKYVREPESKMDVYGYTLLVTGYLLAIGGMLVYLLGPSGTGAATDTVYLVRKIAVLLAAPGLLLSLLGIVSLLPVTNRSLYAAVTGTVVGLAAVVMFGMYYPRNWHFGTPSYSGQIIAVYTAGVAVVAGVVIMVPVVTGERSYFSETTVGHEYEHPDIALGKTDRGGLFAVFKRNTEWSWRFIDQNAVAGSTGSFLSRLEAEERVDAVKEQVADASLLEIKHAAFRLYEGGDGQWQWHLLRDDGGAVAEGGRDFESRDTAESAINVIKDHGPDADVIVRDEAAFDVQQRGSDFVWRLVDEDRNPLAEGVETQNDRSGVRADIDAFRERVGEATELAVDAYGVELRSADDGWRWHLRDEAHRRLASSAGAYESKGVAEEAVYDLLERVERASTVVAGQPTYDVYQTGSDWAWRLVDETGSPVARGVETVGDAETAAAGARELQSHAGSAEVVEIEDLEFETYRRDGAWHWRLVDSERAVHARSTDAYESDEEATAVVERVRSEAPEADLIEFDTAAFQVYEAEGGAWRWRLIDEDGTVLADSGQGEYESKDDAMSAMMTLQENAPDAEHLEIENAAFELFQDDGGWGWRLVDDIGDTIADSARRYDSEEAARQAMDALVGSVSDVGERRMRDGIFQVYADGDDEWWWRFVRPDGRIVAESPTEFGTRHQAEAAVESLAADATDAPVATVGSLAVRLDPDDWHWELVDADRESVATGHVTYEDREAVAAAVSDLQSSAADATVYEIRDAAFDCYRTDDGWTWRLVDADHETLARASTTYDGREAVESAVGLVSRLAPDADVLDYDDVAFELQEADGGWTWRLVDEEQRVVGAAAGYHESQAAAERDIEAAREAFGDASVLEIDSAAFEFHRTDEGWTWRLVDDHGEELAESIATFQSRVEAQEDLSTIKSLGPDAWVSTAE
;
A
#
# COMPACT_ATOMS: atom_id res chain seq x y z
N MET A 1 19.65 -18.43 -53.00
CA MET A 1 18.54 -18.28 -52.04
C MET A 1 18.02 -16.89 -52.24
N SER A 2 16.73 -16.77 -52.49
CA SER A 2 16.07 -15.55 -52.94
C SER A 2 16.19 -14.46 -51.88
N THR A 3 16.71 -13.31 -52.27
CA THR A 3 16.58 -12.03 -51.55
C THR A 3 15.14 -11.56 -51.73
N GLU A 4 14.32 -11.65 -50.69
CA GLU A 4 13.00 -11.03 -50.63
C GLU A 4 13.19 -9.52 -50.44
N THR A 5 13.02 -8.75 -51.52
CA THR A 5 12.86 -7.31 -51.45
C THR A 5 11.48 -7.01 -50.85
N ASN A 6 11.48 -6.42 -49.66
CA ASN A 6 10.29 -5.97 -48.92
C ASN A 6 9.53 -4.93 -49.76
N SER A 7 8.48 -5.36 -50.45
CA SER A 7 7.47 -4.42 -50.96
C SER A 7 6.64 -3.94 -49.77
N ARG A 8 6.55 -2.61 -49.59
CA ARG A 8 5.71 -1.96 -48.56
C ARG A 8 4.21 -2.11 -48.88
N GLY A 9 3.72 -3.34 -48.89
CA GLY A 9 2.33 -3.67 -48.56
C GLY A 9 2.29 -4.13 -47.11
N ALA A 10 1.23 -3.78 -46.37
CA ALA A 10 1.09 -4.28 -45.00
C ALA A 10 1.31 -5.82 -45.01
N PRO A 11 2.13 -6.40 -44.10
CA PRO A 11 2.48 -7.83 -44.13
C PRO A 11 1.26 -8.75 -44.12
N TYR A 12 0.12 -8.22 -43.66
CA TYR A 12 -1.18 -8.86 -43.64
C TYR A 12 -1.85 -9.01 -45.01
N ASP A 13 -1.66 -8.07 -45.95
CA ASP A 13 -2.30 -8.15 -47.27
C ASP A 13 -1.74 -9.31 -48.09
N GLY A 14 -0.42 -9.51 -48.08
CA GLY A 14 0.22 -10.64 -48.77
C GLY A 14 -0.28 -12.00 -48.28
N GLN A 15 -0.34 -12.19 -46.95
CA GLN A 15 -0.79 -13.46 -46.35
C GLN A 15 -2.28 -13.75 -46.60
N LEU A 16 -3.15 -12.74 -46.56
CA LEU A 16 -4.59 -12.92 -46.81
C LEU A 16 -4.86 -13.29 -48.27
N PHE A 17 -4.14 -12.67 -49.21
CA PHE A 17 -4.20 -13.02 -50.63
C PHE A 17 -3.62 -14.41 -50.91
N GLU A 18 -2.52 -14.79 -50.25
CA GLU A 18 -1.94 -16.12 -50.36
C GLU A 18 -2.93 -17.20 -49.85
N LEU A 19 -3.52 -16.99 -48.68
CA LEU A 19 -4.51 -17.89 -48.09
C LEU A 19 -5.78 -18.00 -48.96
N TYR A 20 -6.26 -16.87 -49.49
CA TYR A 20 -7.42 -16.87 -50.39
C TYR A 20 -7.12 -17.63 -51.69
N THR A 21 -5.98 -17.36 -52.31
CA THR A 21 -5.55 -18.04 -53.55
C THR A 21 -5.34 -19.54 -53.32
N LYS A 22 -4.81 -19.92 -52.17
CA LYS A 22 -4.52 -21.32 -51.80
C LYS A 22 -5.77 -22.14 -51.48
N TYR A 23 -6.78 -21.55 -50.81
CA TYR A 23 -7.94 -22.29 -50.30
C TYR A 23 -9.27 -21.97 -50.98
N VAL A 24 -9.36 -20.89 -51.75
CA VAL A 24 -10.61 -20.43 -52.37
C VAL A 24 -10.48 -20.42 -53.89
N ARG A 25 -9.83 -19.41 -54.49
CA ARG A 25 -9.59 -19.24 -55.94
C ARG A 25 -8.64 -18.05 -56.18
N GLU A 26 -8.06 -17.96 -57.38
CA GLU A 26 -7.36 -16.74 -57.83
C GLU A 26 -8.31 -15.52 -57.79
N PRO A 27 -7.94 -14.43 -57.09
CA PRO A 27 -8.82 -13.28 -56.89
C PRO A 27 -9.00 -12.47 -58.18
N GLU A 28 -10.25 -12.13 -58.50
CA GLU A 28 -10.59 -11.24 -59.63
C GLU A 28 -10.65 -9.77 -59.20
N SER A 29 -10.77 -9.51 -57.88
CA SER A 29 -10.78 -8.17 -57.27
C SER A 29 -10.25 -8.20 -55.83
N LYS A 30 -9.64 -7.09 -55.37
CA LYS A 30 -9.27 -6.91 -53.96
C LYS A 30 -10.48 -7.07 -53.01
N MET A 31 -11.69 -6.73 -53.48
CA MET A 31 -12.93 -6.84 -52.71
C MET A 31 -13.31 -8.30 -52.38
N ASP A 32 -12.90 -9.28 -53.18
CA ASP A 32 -13.21 -10.69 -52.95
C ASP A 32 -12.48 -11.22 -51.70
N VAL A 33 -11.21 -10.82 -51.55
CA VAL A 33 -10.36 -11.22 -50.43
C VAL A 33 -10.84 -10.56 -49.14
N TYR A 34 -11.07 -9.25 -49.14
CA TYR A 34 -11.57 -8.53 -47.96
C TYR A 34 -13.00 -8.94 -47.59
N GLY A 35 -13.88 -9.21 -48.58
CA GLY A 35 -15.23 -9.68 -48.32
C GLY A 35 -15.25 -11.04 -47.63
N TYR A 36 -14.43 -11.98 -48.11
CA TYR A 36 -14.31 -13.32 -47.52
C TYR A 36 -13.72 -13.29 -46.11
N THR A 37 -12.66 -12.52 -45.88
CA THR A 37 -12.04 -12.42 -44.54
C THR A 37 -12.97 -11.78 -43.52
N LEU A 38 -13.71 -10.73 -43.90
CA LEU A 38 -14.68 -10.08 -43.03
C LEU A 38 -15.84 -11.03 -42.67
N LEU A 39 -16.27 -11.86 -43.62
CA LEU A 39 -17.27 -12.92 -43.39
C LEU A 39 -16.77 -13.96 -42.38
N VAL A 40 -15.57 -14.52 -42.59
CA VAL A 40 -15.00 -15.56 -41.72
C VAL A 40 -14.75 -15.04 -40.31
N THR A 41 -14.10 -13.87 -40.19
CA THR A 41 -13.81 -13.24 -38.90
C THR A 41 -15.09 -12.90 -38.14
N GLY A 42 -16.08 -12.30 -38.83
CA GLY A 42 -17.39 -12.02 -38.25
C GLY A 42 -18.08 -13.29 -37.72
N TYR A 43 -18.01 -14.38 -38.48
CA TYR A 43 -18.60 -15.66 -38.10
C TYR A 43 -17.91 -16.27 -36.88
N LEU A 44 -16.57 -16.24 -36.82
CA LEU A 44 -15.80 -16.72 -35.67
C LEU A 44 -16.08 -15.90 -34.40
N LEU A 45 -16.19 -14.57 -34.51
CA LEU A 45 -16.58 -13.71 -33.39
C LEU A 45 -18.00 -14.03 -32.89
N ALA A 46 -18.94 -14.25 -33.82
CA ALA A 46 -20.32 -14.63 -33.49
C ALA A 46 -20.38 -15.96 -32.72
N ILE A 47 -19.64 -16.98 -33.19
CA ILE A 47 -19.53 -18.27 -32.51
C ILE A 47 -18.81 -18.13 -31.17
N GLY A 48 -17.70 -17.39 -31.11
CA GLY A 48 -16.92 -17.18 -29.91
C GLY A 48 -17.76 -16.54 -28.80
N GLY A 49 -18.50 -15.49 -29.12
CA GLY A 49 -19.45 -14.87 -28.19
C GLY A 49 -20.52 -15.83 -27.70
N MET A 50 -21.06 -16.66 -28.60
CA MET A 50 -22.05 -17.69 -28.23
C MET A 50 -21.45 -18.79 -27.34
N LEU A 51 -20.22 -19.22 -27.59
CA LEU A 51 -19.51 -20.20 -26.77
C LEU A 51 -19.22 -19.65 -25.37
N VAL A 52 -18.79 -18.39 -25.25
CA VAL A 52 -18.61 -17.72 -23.95
C VAL A 52 -19.92 -17.70 -23.17
N TYR A 53 -21.04 -17.40 -23.84
CA TYR A 53 -22.36 -17.43 -23.20
C TYR A 53 -22.76 -18.83 -22.72
N LEU A 54 -22.49 -19.88 -23.51
CA LEU A 54 -22.88 -21.26 -23.22
C LEU A 54 -21.98 -21.94 -22.17
N LEU A 55 -20.69 -21.63 -22.16
CA LEU A 55 -19.69 -22.27 -21.29
C LEU A 55 -19.46 -21.49 -19.99
N GLY A 56 -19.84 -20.21 -19.95
CA GLY A 56 -19.61 -19.38 -18.77
C GLY A 56 -20.52 -19.74 -17.58
N PRO A 57 -20.04 -19.55 -16.34
CA PRO A 57 -20.80 -19.85 -15.13
C PRO A 57 -22.12 -19.07 -15.08
N SER A 58 -23.25 -19.79 -15.11
CA SER A 58 -24.61 -19.22 -15.24
C SER A 58 -25.63 -19.74 -14.21
N GLY A 59 -25.17 -20.47 -13.17
CA GLY A 59 -26.01 -21.08 -12.14
C GLY A 59 -26.18 -20.25 -10.86
N THR A 60 -27.11 -20.66 -9.98
CA THR A 60 -27.48 -20.00 -8.70
C THR A 60 -26.38 -19.93 -7.63
N GLY A 61 -25.16 -20.39 -7.93
CA GLY A 61 -23.98 -20.33 -7.05
C GLY A 61 -22.80 -19.52 -7.61
N ALA A 62 -22.95 -18.89 -8.79
CA ALA A 62 -21.92 -18.02 -9.36
C ALA A 62 -22.07 -16.59 -8.80
N ALA A 63 -20.93 -15.94 -8.48
CA ALA A 63 -20.93 -14.55 -8.05
C ALA A 63 -21.56 -13.65 -9.12
N THR A 64 -22.41 -12.72 -8.69
CA THR A 64 -23.21 -11.86 -9.58
C THR A 64 -22.33 -11.11 -10.59
N ASP A 65 -21.17 -10.63 -10.17
CA ASP A 65 -20.22 -9.91 -11.04
C ASP A 65 -19.63 -10.81 -12.13
N THR A 66 -19.34 -12.08 -11.82
CA THR A 66 -18.85 -13.05 -12.81
C THR A 66 -19.89 -13.35 -13.88
N VAL A 67 -21.17 -13.47 -13.49
CA VAL A 67 -22.28 -13.68 -14.45
C VAL A 67 -22.42 -12.48 -15.38
N TYR A 68 -22.26 -11.25 -14.87
CA TYR A 68 -22.29 -10.05 -15.70
C TYR A 68 -21.08 -9.93 -16.64
N LEU A 69 -19.89 -10.27 -16.16
CA LEU A 69 -18.67 -10.27 -16.98
C LEU A 69 -18.80 -11.22 -18.17
N VAL A 70 -19.27 -12.45 -17.95
CA VAL A 70 -19.50 -13.45 -19.01
C VAL A 70 -20.49 -12.92 -20.05
N ARG A 71 -21.62 -12.35 -19.61
CA ARG A 71 -22.63 -11.79 -20.54
C ARG A 71 -22.12 -10.61 -21.33
N LYS A 72 -21.33 -9.74 -20.69
CA LYS A 72 -20.69 -8.59 -21.33
C LYS A 72 -19.77 -9.05 -22.46
N ILE A 73 -18.87 -9.99 -22.18
CA ILE A 73 -17.93 -10.54 -23.17
C ILE A 73 -18.70 -11.25 -24.30
N ALA A 74 -19.69 -12.08 -23.97
CA ALA A 74 -20.48 -12.80 -24.97
C ALA A 74 -21.14 -11.89 -26.00
N VAL A 75 -21.78 -10.81 -25.56
CA VAL A 75 -22.50 -9.89 -26.46
C VAL A 75 -21.56 -8.92 -27.18
N LEU A 76 -20.49 -8.46 -26.53
CA LEU A 76 -19.46 -7.64 -27.19
C LEU A 76 -18.70 -8.42 -28.29
N LEU A 77 -18.70 -9.75 -28.26
CA LEU A 77 -18.20 -10.58 -29.35
C LEU A 77 -19.29 -10.89 -30.40
N ALA A 78 -20.47 -11.32 -29.95
CA ALA A 78 -21.51 -11.81 -30.87
C ALA A 78 -22.16 -10.71 -31.71
N ALA A 79 -22.43 -9.54 -31.13
CA ALA A 79 -23.15 -8.47 -31.81
C ALA A 79 -22.33 -7.80 -32.95
N PRO A 80 -21.03 -7.51 -32.77
CA PRO A 80 -20.17 -7.11 -33.88
C PRO A 80 -19.97 -8.22 -34.91
N GLY A 81 -19.79 -9.48 -34.46
CA GLY A 81 -19.60 -10.63 -35.33
C GLY A 81 -20.72 -10.80 -36.37
N LEU A 82 -21.98 -10.62 -35.96
CA LEU A 82 -23.12 -10.66 -36.86
C LEU A 82 -23.08 -9.55 -37.94
N LEU A 83 -22.77 -8.31 -37.55
CA LEU A 83 -22.71 -7.18 -38.48
C LEU A 83 -21.57 -7.33 -39.50
N LEU A 84 -20.39 -7.76 -39.04
CA LEU A 84 -19.25 -8.04 -39.91
C LEU A 84 -19.55 -9.20 -40.87
N SER A 85 -20.22 -10.25 -40.39
CA SER A 85 -20.64 -11.36 -41.26
C SER A 85 -21.57 -10.88 -42.38
N LEU A 86 -22.57 -10.06 -42.05
CA LEU A 86 -23.52 -9.52 -43.03
C LEU A 86 -22.84 -8.56 -44.02
N LEU A 87 -21.93 -7.71 -43.56
CA LEU A 87 -21.15 -6.84 -44.43
C LEU A 87 -20.24 -7.65 -45.37
N GLY A 88 -19.66 -8.75 -44.89
CA GLY A 88 -18.81 -9.65 -45.69
C GLY A 88 -19.62 -10.30 -46.80
N ILE A 89 -20.85 -10.74 -46.51
CA ILE A 89 -21.79 -11.23 -47.54
C ILE A 89 -22.09 -10.14 -48.57
N VAL A 90 -22.33 -8.90 -48.14
CA VAL A 90 -22.61 -7.79 -49.08
C VAL A 90 -21.41 -7.51 -49.99
N SER A 91 -20.18 -7.55 -49.46
CA SER A 91 -18.95 -7.33 -50.24
C SER A 91 -18.69 -8.43 -51.28
N LEU A 92 -19.19 -9.65 -51.05
CA LEU A 92 -19.09 -10.77 -51.99
C LEU A 92 -20.23 -10.80 -53.03
N LEU A 93 -21.24 -9.95 -52.88
CA LEU A 93 -22.33 -9.84 -53.84
C LEU A 93 -22.04 -8.75 -54.88
N PRO A 94 -22.49 -8.92 -56.13
CA PRO A 94 -22.35 -7.89 -57.17
C PRO A 94 -23.32 -6.73 -56.90
N VAL A 95 -22.96 -5.88 -55.93
CA VAL A 95 -23.76 -4.73 -55.48
C VAL A 95 -23.19 -3.42 -56.01
N THR A 96 -24.05 -2.43 -56.20
CA THR A 96 -23.59 -1.09 -56.58
C THR A 96 -22.84 -0.42 -55.43
N ASN A 97 -21.91 0.49 -55.72
CA ASN A 97 -21.18 1.25 -54.69
C ASN A 97 -22.13 1.93 -53.69
N ARG A 98 -23.30 2.41 -54.15
CA ARG A 98 -24.32 3.02 -53.28
C ARG A 98 -24.91 2.04 -52.26
N SER A 99 -25.11 0.79 -52.68
CA SER A 99 -25.57 -0.30 -51.82
C SER A 99 -24.51 -0.71 -50.81
N LEU A 100 -23.24 -0.72 -51.21
CA LEU A 100 -22.10 -0.97 -50.31
C LEU A 100 -21.99 0.15 -49.25
N TYR A 101 -22.08 1.44 -49.65
CA TYR A 101 -22.07 2.55 -48.70
C TYR A 101 -23.23 2.48 -47.69
N ALA A 102 -24.42 2.07 -48.14
CA ALA A 102 -25.56 1.86 -47.25
C ALA A 102 -25.28 0.73 -46.24
N ALA A 103 -24.69 -0.39 -46.67
CA ALA A 103 -24.32 -1.50 -45.79
C ALA A 103 -23.21 -1.11 -44.79
N VAL A 104 -22.19 -0.36 -45.22
CA VAL A 104 -21.14 0.17 -44.33
C VAL A 104 -21.76 1.12 -43.31
N THR A 105 -22.65 2.03 -43.74
CA THR A 105 -23.35 2.95 -42.83
C THR A 105 -24.19 2.20 -41.80
N GLY A 106 -24.96 1.18 -42.22
CA GLY A 106 -25.72 0.33 -41.32
C GLY A 106 -24.84 -0.41 -40.30
N THR A 107 -23.67 -0.88 -40.73
CA THR A 107 -22.67 -1.54 -39.88
C THR A 107 -22.11 -0.58 -38.84
N VAL A 108 -21.71 0.63 -39.24
CA VAL A 108 -21.21 1.67 -38.32
C VAL A 108 -22.26 2.05 -37.27
N VAL A 109 -23.51 2.25 -37.70
CA VAL A 109 -24.63 2.54 -36.79
C VAL A 109 -24.85 1.39 -35.79
N GLY A 110 -24.75 0.15 -36.25
CA GLY A 110 -24.85 -1.03 -35.40
C GLY A 110 -23.71 -1.15 -34.40
N LEU A 111 -22.46 -0.97 -34.83
CA LEU A 111 -21.28 -1.03 -33.94
C LEU A 111 -21.29 0.07 -32.89
N ALA A 112 -21.68 1.29 -33.26
CA ALA A 112 -21.84 2.40 -32.32
C ALA A 112 -22.87 2.07 -31.22
N ALA A 113 -23.97 1.38 -31.57
CA ALA A 113 -24.95 0.91 -30.59
C ALA A 113 -24.36 -0.14 -29.63
N VAL A 114 -23.50 -1.04 -30.11
CA VAL A 114 -22.81 -2.03 -29.25
C VAL A 114 -21.90 -1.34 -28.24
N VAL A 115 -21.10 -0.37 -28.68
CA VAL A 115 -20.20 0.41 -27.81
C VAL A 115 -21.01 1.19 -26.76
N MET A 116 -22.07 1.89 -27.18
CA MET A 116 -22.95 2.59 -26.24
C MET A 116 -23.61 1.66 -25.23
N PHE A 117 -24.01 0.44 -25.63
CA PHE A 117 -24.57 -0.54 -24.71
C PHE A 117 -23.57 -0.97 -23.64
N GLY A 118 -22.31 -1.20 -24.01
CA GLY A 118 -21.23 -1.56 -23.08
C GLY A 118 -20.86 -0.45 -22.09
N MET A 119 -20.92 0.81 -22.53
CA MET A 119 -20.62 1.98 -21.68
C MET A 119 -21.73 2.29 -20.67
N TYR A 120 -22.99 2.32 -21.11
CA TYR A 120 -24.12 2.70 -20.24
C TYR A 120 -24.59 1.60 -19.29
N TYR A 121 -24.27 0.33 -19.58
CA TYR A 121 -24.69 -0.82 -18.78
C TYR A 121 -23.51 -1.70 -18.35
N PRO A 122 -22.58 -1.22 -17.50
CA PRO A 122 -21.39 -2.01 -17.12
C PRO A 122 -21.71 -3.19 -16.19
N ARG A 123 -22.77 -3.08 -15.35
CA ARG A 123 -23.13 -4.10 -14.33
C ARG A 123 -24.63 -4.47 -14.27
N ASN A 124 -25.48 -3.97 -15.16
CA ASN A 124 -26.93 -4.23 -15.08
C ASN A 124 -27.62 -4.20 -16.45
N TRP A 125 -27.87 -5.37 -17.03
CA TRP A 125 -28.38 -5.52 -18.41
C TRP A 125 -29.91 -5.69 -18.47
N HIS A 126 -30.62 -5.44 -17.37
CA HIS A 126 -32.07 -5.63 -17.30
C HIS A 126 -32.84 -4.42 -16.76
N PHE A 127 -32.31 -3.62 -15.82
CA PHE A 127 -33.03 -2.46 -15.26
C PHE A 127 -32.08 -1.35 -14.76
N GLY A 128 -31.89 -0.27 -15.53
CA GLY A 128 -31.20 0.95 -15.07
C GLY A 128 -32.09 2.18 -15.20
N THR A 129 -31.97 3.13 -14.27
CA THR A 129 -32.59 4.47 -14.31
C THR A 129 -31.51 5.50 -14.68
N PRO A 130 -31.60 6.20 -15.83
CA PRO A 130 -32.61 6.11 -16.89
C PRO A 130 -32.41 4.88 -17.81
N SER A 131 -33.50 4.37 -18.38
CA SER A 131 -33.48 3.17 -19.24
C SER A 131 -33.27 3.51 -20.73
N TYR A 132 -32.02 3.67 -21.16
CA TYR A 132 -31.63 3.81 -22.57
C TYR A 132 -31.61 2.50 -23.37
N SER A 133 -31.76 1.33 -22.72
CA SER A 133 -31.66 0.00 -23.35
C SER A 133 -32.58 -0.16 -24.57
N GLY A 134 -33.84 0.27 -24.48
CA GLY A 134 -34.78 0.22 -25.60
C GLY A 134 -34.37 1.07 -26.80
N GLN A 135 -33.75 2.24 -26.55
CA GLN A 135 -33.27 3.12 -27.62
C GLN A 135 -32.03 2.53 -28.29
N ILE A 136 -31.07 2.02 -27.51
CA ILE A 136 -29.83 1.44 -28.02
C ILE A 136 -30.12 0.16 -28.85
N ILE A 137 -31.01 -0.71 -28.37
CA ILE A 137 -31.42 -1.92 -29.12
C ILE A 137 -32.14 -1.54 -30.42
N ALA A 138 -32.94 -0.47 -30.42
CA ALA A 138 -33.60 0.02 -31.63
C ALA A 138 -32.58 0.52 -32.67
N VAL A 139 -31.53 1.25 -32.24
CA VAL A 139 -30.45 1.71 -33.13
C VAL A 139 -29.66 0.51 -33.69
N TYR A 140 -29.31 -0.46 -32.85
CA TYR A 140 -28.63 -1.69 -33.31
C TYR A 140 -29.47 -2.45 -34.35
N THR A 141 -30.77 -2.63 -34.06
CA THR A 141 -31.71 -3.30 -34.96
C THR A 141 -31.87 -2.53 -36.28
N ALA A 142 -31.89 -1.20 -36.24
CA ALA A 142 -31.92 -0.37 -37.44
C ALA A 142 -30.65 -0.57 -38.29
N GLY A 143 -29.47 -0.61 -37.65
CA GLY A 143 -28.21 -0.93 -38.32
C GLY A 143 -28.24 -2.29 -39.03
N VAL A 144 -28.64 -3.35 -38.31
CA VAL A 144 -28.80 -4.70 -38.88
C VAL A 144 -29.82 -4.70 -40.03
N ALA A 145 -30.96 -4.01 -39.88
CA ALA A 145 -31.99 -3.95 -40.90
C ALA A 145 -31.53 -3.25 -42.18
N VAL A 146 -30.66 -2.24 -42.07
CA VAL A 146 -30.04 -1.60 -43.24
C VAL A 146 -29.13 -2.59 -43.98
N VAL A 147 -28.23 -3.28 -43.27
CA VAL A 147 -27.31 -4.25 -43.89
C VAL A 147 -28.06 -5.43 -44.49
N ALA A 148 -28.96 -6.05 -43.73
CA ALA A 148 -29.80 -7.16 -44.20
C ALA A 148 -30.74 -6.74 -45.32
N GLY A 149 -31.25 -5.50 -45.29
CA GLY A 149 -32.07 -4.93 -46.35
C GLY A 149 -31.33 -4.86 -47.68
N VAL A 150 -30.04 -4.50 -47.66
CA VAL A 150 -29.19 -4.55 -48.86
C VAL A 150 -29.10 -5.98 -49.39
N VAL A 151 -28.79 -6.96 -48.53
CA VAL A 151 -28.71 -8.39 -48.90
C VAL A 151 -30.02 -8.90 -49.54
N ILE A 152 -31.16 -8.57 -48.94
CA ILE A 152 -32.50 -9.00 -49.41
C ILE A 152 -32.90 -8.28 -50.71
N MET A 153 -32.44 -7.05 -50.92
CA MET A 153 -32.77 -6.26 -52.09
C MET A 153 -31.92 -6.62 -53.32
N VAL A 154 -30.76 -7.28 -53.14
CA VAL A 154 -29.88 -7.71 -54.25
C VAL A 154 -30.64 -8.48 -55.33
N PRO A 155 -31.39 -9.57 -55.04
CA PRO A 155 -32.11 -10.34 -56.07
C PRO A 155 -33.21 -9.54 -56.80
N VAL A 156 -33.71 -8.46 -56.17
CA VAL A 156 -34.78 -7.61 -56.74
C VAL A 156 -34.20 -6.54 -57.66
N VAL A 157 -33.00 -6.04 -57.36
CA VAL A 157 -32.35 -4.95 -58.10
C VAL A 157 -31.48 -5.47 -59.24
N THR A 158 -30.82 -6.62 -59.09
CA THR A 158 -29.94 -7.17 -60.13
C THR A 158 -30.66 -8.07 -61.13
N GLY A 159 -31.91 -8.47 -60.87
CA GLY A 159 -32.80 -9.09 -61.87
C GLY A 159 -32.46 -10.52 -62.30
N GLU A 160 -31.44 -11.17 -61.74
CA GLU A 160 -31.07 -12.54 -62.10
C GLU A 160 -31.47 -13.56 -61.03
N ARG A 161 -32.21 -14.59 -61.46
CA ARG A 161 -32.62 -15.72 -60.63
C ARG A 161 -31.43 -16.66 -60.39
N SER A 162 -31.20 -16.99 -59.12
CA SER A 162 -30.64 -18.26 -58.62
C SER A 162 -29.19 -18.61 -59.01
N TYR A 163 -28.27 -18.38 -58.06
CA TYR A 163 -26.86 -18.78 -58.06
C TYR A 163 -26.59 -20.30 -57.95
N PHE A 164 -27.62 -21.16 -58.11
CA PHE A 164 -27.48 -22.62 -58.07
C PHE A 164 -28.05 -23.28 -59.33
N SER A 165 -27.41 -23.05 -60.48
CA SER A 165 -27.41 -24.01 -61.59
C SER A 165 -26.22 -23.76 -62.50
N GLU A 166 -25.07 -24.29 -62.10
CA GLU A 166 -23.95 -24.48 -63.00
C GLU A 166 -24.22 -25.76 -63.80
N THR A 167 -24.76 -25.63 -65.02
CA THR A 167 -24.66 -26.68 -66.04
C THR A 167 -23.71 -26.21 -67.12
N THR A 168 -22.45 -26.63 -66.97
CA THR A 168 -21.58 -27.17 -68.02
C THR A 168 -21.88 -26.67 -69.45
N VAL A 169 -21.27 -25.55 -69.83
CA VAL A 169 -20.95 -25.27 -71.24
C VAL A 169 -19.55 -24.66 -71.26
N GLY A 170 -18.59 -25.43 -71.75
CA GLY A 170 -17.24 -24.93 -72.01
C GLY A 170 -17.28 -23.87 -73.10
N HIS A 171 -16.76 -22.68 -72.80
CA HIS A 171 -16.36 -21.75 -73.83
C HIS A 171 -14.99 -22.20 -74.36
N GLU A 172 -14.99 -22.75 -75.57
CA GLU A 172 -13.82 -22.78 -76.46
C GLU A 172 -13.28 -21.35 -76.56
N TYR A 173 -12.08 -21.12 -76.01
CA TYR A 173 -11.30 -19.95 -76.38
C TYR A 173 -10.58 -20.26 -77.69
N GLU A 174 -10.98 -19.56 -78.74
CA GLU A 174 -10.19 -19.40 -79.96
C GLU A 174 -8.82 -18.80 -79.58
N HIS A 175 -7.75 -19.55 -79.81
CA HIS A 175 -6.40 -19.01 -79.86
C HIS A 175 -6.33 -17.99 -81.01
N PRO A 176 -5.88 -16.74 -80.80
CA PRO A 176 -5.49 -15.91 -81.91
C PRO A 176 -4.14 -16.41 -82.46
N ASP A 177 -4.11 -16.62 -83.78
CA ASP A 177 -2.90 -16.96 -84.52
C ASP A 177 -1.80 -15.93 -84.29
N ILE A 178 -0.60 -16.41 -83.93
CA ILE A 178 0.63 -15.62 -83.95
C ILE A 178 0.93 -15.28 -85.43
N ALA A 179 0.47 -14.11 -85.86
CA ALA A 179 0.83 -13.52 -87.13
C ALA A 179 2.20 -12.82 -87.02
N LEU A 180 3.27 -13.58 -87.25
CA LEU A 180 4.57 -13.02 -87.62
C LEU A 180 4.44 -12.34 -88.99
N GLY A 181 4.37 -11.00 -89.01
CA GLY A 181 4.14 -10.26 -90.24
C GLY A 181 4.50 -8.77 -90.18
N LYS A 182 5.82 -8.49 -90.18
CA LYS A 182 6.53 -7.29 -90.69
C LYS A 182 6.00 -5.87 -90.39
N THR A 183 6.96 -5.06 -89.91
CA THR A 183 7.08 -3.58 -90.00
C THR A 183 6.10 -2.79 -89.12
N ASP A 184 6.38 -2.74 -87.83
CA ASP A 184 7.09 -1.61 -87.18
C ASP A 184 7.80 -2.14 -85.93
N ARG A 185 8.96 -1.57 -85.56
CA ARG A 185 9.69 -1.94 -84.35
C ARG A 185 8.86 -1.49 -83.14
N GLY A 186 8.21 -2.41 -82.46
CA GLY A 186 7.52 -2.16 -81.20
C GLY A 186 8.08 -3.10 -80.15
N GLY A 187 8.53 -2.54 -79.03
CA GLY A 187 8.96 -3.34 -77.88
C GLY A 187 7.80 -4.17 -77.32
N LEU A 188 8.14 -5.22 -76.57
CA LEU A 188 7.19 -6.11 -75.93
C LEU A 188 7.44 -6.16 -74.43
N PHE A 189 6.43 -5.85 -73.62
CA PHE A 189 6.40 -6.23 -72.22
C PHE A 189 5.84 -7.65 -72.10
N ALA A 190 6.70 -8.61 -71.74
CA ALA A 190 6.29 -9.97 -71.45
C ALA A 190 6.07 -10.12 -69.94
N VAL A 191 4.82 -10.27 -69.52
CA VAL A 191 4.43 -10.59 -68.14
C VAL A 191 4.34 -12.11 -68.02
N PHE A 192 5.08 -12.71 -67.10
CA PHE A 192 5.19 -14.16 -66.98
C PHE A 192 5.22 -14.59 -65.52
N LYS A 193 4.78 -15.83 -65.27
CA LYS A 193 4.81 -16.44 -63.95
C LYS A 193 6.10 -17.24 -63.74
N ARG A 194 6.76 -17.03 -62.61
CA ARG A 194 7.89 -17.83 -62.14
C ARG A 194 7.54 -18.41 -60.76
N ASN A 195 7.34 -19.72 -60.70
CA ASN A 195 6.81 -20.42 -59.52
C ASN A 195 5.40 -19.94 -59.15
N THR A 196 5.25 -19.24 -58.03
CA THR A 196 3.99 -18.68 -57.51
C THR A 196 3.83 -17.19 -57.81
N GLU A 197 4.88 -16.53 -58.31
CA GLU A 197 4.94 -15.08 -58.44
C GLU A 197 5.05 -14.65 -59.91
N TRP A 198 4.54 -13.47 -60.21
CA TRP A 198 4.56 -12.84 -61.52
C TRP A 198 5.72 -11.86 -61.62
N SER A 199 6.30 -11.74 -62.81
CA SER A 199 7.34 -10.76 -63.11
C SER A 199 7.18 -10.32 -64.56
N TRP A 200 7.94 -9.30 -64.98
CA TRP A 200 7.88 -8.81 -66.35
C TRP A 200 9.26 -8.51 -66.91
N ARG A 201 9.38 -8.57 -68.23
CA ARG A 201 10.56 -8.12 -68.98
C ARG A 201 10.17 -7.32 -70.20
N PHE A 202 10.94 -6.27 -70.49
CA PHE A 202 10.87 -5.54 -71.73
C PHE A 202 11.84 -6.15 -72.75
N ILE A 203 11.32 -6.50 -73.93
CA ILE A 203 12.06 -7.23 -74.97
C ILE A 203 12.01 -6.43 -76.28
N ASP A 204 13.19 -6.08 -76.80
CA ASP A 204 13.40 -5.67 -78.19
C ASP A 204 14.52 -6.52 -78.81
N GLN A 205 14.14 -7.59 -79.51
CA GLN A 205 15.02 -8.67 -80.02
C GLN A 205 15.75 -9.48 -78.93
N ASN A 206 16.22 -8.83 -77.87
CA ASN A 206 16.75 -9.37 -76.62
C ASN A 206 16.03 -8.72 -75.44
N ALA A 207 16.16 -9.31 -74.24
CA ALA A 207 15.62 -8.70 -73.03
C ALA A 207 16.50 -7.51 -72.63
N VAL A 208 15.88 -6.33 -72.53
CA VAL A 208 16.53 -5.03 -72.30
C VAL A 208 16.38 -4.63 -70.83
N ALA A 209 15.15 -4.67 -70.31
CA ALA A 209 14.86 -4.32 -68.94
C ALA A 209 13.98 -5.36 -68.25
N GLY A 210 14.07 -5.43 -66.93
CA GLY A 210 13.29 -6.33 -66.11
C GLY A 210 12.64 -5.63 -64.93
N SER A 211 11.65 -6.30 -64.38
CA SER A 211 11.11 -5.98 -63.06
C SER A 211 12.20 -6.13 -62.00
N THR A 212 12.29 -5.14 -61.11
CA THR A 212 13.13 -5.15 -59.90
C THR A 212 12.60 -6.08 -58.81
N GLY A 213 11.30 -6.42 -58.85
CA GLY A 213 10.64 -7.35 -57.93
C GLY A 213 9.75 -8.40 -58.61
N SER A 214 9.12 -9.23 -57.79
CA SER A 214 8.08 -10.19 -58.17
C SER A 214 6.75 -9.86 -57.48
N PHE A 215 5.65 -10.24 -58.12
CA PHE A 215 4.29 -9.83 -57.74
C PHE A 215 3.44 -11.06 -57.43
N LEU A 216 2.52 -10.95 -56.48
CA LEU A 216 1.71 -12.11 -56.07
C LEU A 216 0.56 -12.40 -57.06
N SER A 217 0.19 -11.39 -57.85
CA SER A 217 -0.88 -11.51 -58.85
C SER A 217 -0.45 -10.99 -60.22
N ARG A 218 -1.13 -11.52 -61.24
CA ARG A 218 -0.96 -11.04 -62.61
C ARG A 218 -1.30 -9.57 -62.75
N LEU A 219 -2.40 -9.14 -62.11
CA LEU A 219 -2.89 -7.77 -62.16
C LEU A 219 -1.84 -6.78 -61.64
N GLU A 220 -1.19 -7.10 -60.53
CA GLU A 220 -0.14 -6.27 -59.93
C GLU A 220 1.08 -6.14 -60.84
N ALA A 221 1.46 -7.22 -61.54
CA ALA A 221 2.52 -7.17 -62.55
C ALA A 221 2.13 -6.35 -63.80
N GLU A 222 0.86 -6.40 -64.21
CA GLU A 222 0.32 -5.58 -65.31
C GLU A 222 0.25 -4.09 -64.89
N GLU A 223 -0.22 -3.78 -63.69
CA GLU A 223 -0.23 -2.42 -63.10
C GLU A 223 1.19 -1.84 -63.03
N ARG A 224 2.20 -2.64 -62.65
CA ARG A 224 3.61 -2.22 -62.70
C ARG A 224 4.07 -1.88 -64.12
N VAL A 225 3.73 -2.72 -65.09
CA VAL A 225 4.08 -2.46 -66.50
C VAL A 225 3.45 -1.15 -66.97
N ASP A 226 2.19 -0.90 -66.62
CA ASP A 226 1.52 0.36 -66.97
C ASP A 226 2.21 1.58 -66.33
N ALA A 227 2.62 1.48 -65.06
CA ALA A 227 3.42 2.53 -64.40
C ALA A 227 4.77 2.78 -65.09
N VAL A 228 5.49 1.73 -65.48
CA VAL A 228 6.74 1.85 -66.25
C VAL A 228 6.48 2.54 -67.59
N LYS A 229 5.41 2.17 -68.30
CA LYS A 229 5.05 2.77 -69.59
C LYS A 229 4.72 4.26 -69.47
N GLU A 230 4.05 4.66 -68.39
CA GLU A 230 3.73 6.06 -68.11
C GLU A 230 5.00 6.86 -67.79
N GLN A 231 5.87 6.34 -66.93
CA GLN A 231 7.02 7.07 -66.40
C GLN A 231 8.22 7.12 -67.38
N VAL A 232 8.42 6.09 -68.20
CA VAL A 232 9.63 5.96 -69.04
C VAL A 232 9.79 7.08 -70.10
N ALA A 233 8.68 7.64 -70.59
CA ALA A 233 8.70 8.66 -71.65
C ALA A 233 9.31 9.98 -71.14
N ASP A 234 8.88 10.39 -69.95
CA ASP A 234 9.22 11.67 -69.34
C ASP A 234 10.39 11.57 -68.36
N ALA A 235 10.86 10.35 -68.07
CA ALA A 235 11.96 10.12 -67.14
C ALA A 235 13.23 10.90 -67.51
N SER A 236 13.75 11.65 -66.55
CA SER A 236 15.00 12.40 -66.67
C SER A 236 16.22 11.47 -66.59
N LEU A 237 17.42 11.96 -66.93
CA LEU A 237 18.66 11.17 -66.81
C LEU A 237 19.48 11.70 -65.63
N LEU A 238 19.70 10.88 -64.61
CA LEU A 238 20.46 11.22 -63.41
C LEU A 238 21.73 10.36 -63.33
N GLU A 239 22.91 10.99 -63.32
CA GLU A 239 24.21 10.28 -63.26
C GLU A 239 24.83 10.40 -61.87
N ILE A 240 25.03 9.27 -61.20
CA ILE A 240 25.68 9.19 -59.89
C ILE A 240 27.18 8.96 -60.13
N LYS A 241 28.02 9.98 -59.88
CA LYS A 241 29.48 9.91 -60.07
C LYS A 241 30.27 9.71 -58.79
N HIS A 242 29.64 10.06 -57.67
CA HIS A 242 30.15 10.01 -56.30
C HIS A 242 28.98 9.61 -55.41
N ALA A 243 29.23 9.36 -54.12
CA ALA A 243 28.16 9.11 -53.18
C ALA A 243 27.13 10.26 -53.20
N ALA A 244 25.86 9.94 -53.00
CA ALA A 244 24.80 10.94 -53.02
C ALA A 244 23.63 10.57 -52.10
N PHE A 245 23.12 11.57 -51.38
CA PHE A 245 21.82 11.49 -50.72
C PHE A 245 20.72 11.76 -51.75
N ARG A 246 19.94 10.73 -52.05
CA ARG A 246 18.74 10.81 -52.88
C ARG A 246 17.55 11.16 -51.99
N LEU A 247 16.97 12.34 -52.16
CA LEU A 247 15.83 12.87 -51.42
C LEU A 247 14.57 12.83 -52.30
N TYR A 248 13.45 12.32 -51.77
CA TYR A 248 12.19 12.18 -52.52
C TYR A 248 10.96 12.21 -51.58
N GLU A 249 9.78 12.48 -52.14
CA GLU A 249 8.48 12.43 -51.45
C GLU A 249 7.81 11.09 -51.74
N GLY A 250 7.60 10.26 -50.72
CA GLY A 250 6.89 8.99 -50.83
C GLY A 250 5.41 9.18 -51.19
N GLY A 251 4.75 8.11 -51.67
CA GLY A 251 3.34 8.17 -52.11
C GLY A 251 2.32 8.53 -51.03
N ASP A 252 2.75 8.57 -49.77
CA ASP A 252 2.01 9.01 -48.59
C ASP A 252 2.25 10.50 -48.22
N GLY A 253 3.04 11.21 -49.03
CA GLY A 253 3.43 12.61 -48.80
C GLY A 253 4.52 12.80 -47.75
N GLN A 254 5.19 11.73 -47.31
CA GLN A 254 6.32 11.82 -46.39
C GLN A 254 7.64 11.83 -47.16
N TRP A 255 8.57 12.65 -46.71
CA TRP A 255 9.90 12.75 -47.29
C TRP A 255 10.81 11.63 -46.77
N GLN A 256 11.64 11.11 -47.67
CA GLN A 256 12.58 10.01 -47.43
C GLN A 256 13.91 10.31 -48.09
N TRP A 257 14.98 9.69 -47.61
CA TRP A 257 16.27 9.75 -48.28
C TRP A 257 16.99 8.39 -48.32
N HIS A 258 17.80 8.17 -49.35
CA HIS A 258 18.79 7.07 -49.40
C HIS A 258 20.18 7.62 -49.69
N LEU A 259 21.19 7.14 -48.99
CA LEU A 259 22.59 7.36 -49.32
C LEU A 259 23.05 6.26 -50.27
N LEU A 260 23.37 6.65 -51.50
CA LEU A 260 23.85 5.77 -52.55
C LEU A 260 25.36 5.95 -52.72
N ARG A 261 26.09 4.86 -53.03
CA ARG A 261 27.47 4.90 -53.52
C ARG A 261 27.53 5.25 -55.01
N ASP A 262 28.73 5.47 -55.52
CA ASP A 262 28.99 5.67 -56.95
C ASP A 262 28.65 4.44 -57.82
N ASP A 263 28.63 3.26 -57.22
CA ASP A 263 28.18 2.00 -57.83
C ASP A 263 26.66 1.78 -57.81
N GLY A 264 25.88 2.72 -57.25
CA GLY A 264 24.41 2.66 -57.16
C GLY A 264 23.87 1.86 -55.95
N GLY A 265 24.74 1.20 -55.19
CA GLY A 265 24.37 0.48 -53.97
C GLY A 265 23.95 1.43 -52.85
N ALA A 266 22.89 1.08 -52.12
CA ALA A 266 22.46 1.82 -50.93
C ALA A 266 23.36 1.47 -49.73
N VAL A 267 23.82 2.50 -49.02
CA VAL A 267 24.61 2.38 -47.78
C VAL A 267 23.72 2.61 -46.57
N ALA A 268 22.94 3.67 -46.64
CA ALA A 268 22.08 4.11 -45.56
C ALA A 268 20.76 4.64 -46.12
N GLU A 269 19.74 4.66 -45.30
CA GLU A 269 18.45 5.25 -45.59
C GLU A 269 17.96 6.10 -44.44
N GLY A 270 16.97 6.94 -44.70
CA GLY A 270 16.26 7.68 -43.68
C GLY A 270 15.69 6.70 -42.66
N GLY A 271 16.13 6.79 -41.41
CA GLY A 271 15.68 5.87 -40.36
C GLY A 271 14.25 6.14 -39.86
N ARG A 272 13.57 7.12 -40.46
CA ARG A 272 12.19 7.49 -40.21
C ARG A 272 11.62 8.27 -41.39
N ASP A 273 10.30 8.40 -41.38
CA ASP A 273 9.58 9.27 -42.28
C ASP A 273 9.71 10.74 -41.83
N PHE A 274 9.89 11.65 -42.78
CA PHE A 274 10.04 13.07 -42.53
C PHE A 274 8.82 13.85 -43.02
N GLU A 275 8.20 14.65 -42.16
CA GLU A 275 6.97 15.40 -42.49
C GLU A 275 7.17 16.48 -43.58
N SER A 276 8.42 16.88 -43.83
CA SER A 276 8.73 17.89 -44.83
C SER A 276 10.13 17.71 -45.42
N ARG A 277 10.30 18.23 -46.64
CA ARG A 277 11.57 18.38 -47.34
C ARG A 277 12.64 19.00 -46.45
N ASP A 278 12.30 20.11 -45.79
CA ASP A 278 13.24 20.86 -44.95
C ASP A 278 13.71 20.04 -43.74
N THR A 279 12.83 19.18 -43.18
CA THR A 279 13.19 18.30 -42.05
C THR A 279 14.12 17.18 -42.50
N ALA A 280 13.87 16.57 -43.65
CA ALA A 280 14.74 15.55 -44.23
C ALA A 280 16.11 16.13 -44.62
N GLU A 281 16.13 17.31 -45.26
CA GLU A 281 17.36 18.02 -45.62
C GLU A 281 18.15 18.43 -44.37
N SER A 282 17.47 18.85 -43.30
CA SER A 282 18.12 19.14 -42.00
C SER A 282 18.76 17.91 -41.39
N ALA A 283 18.09 16.75 -41.42
CA ALA A 283 18.67 15.49 -40.94
C ALA A 283 19.91 15.09 -41.76
N ILE A 284 19.87 15.24 -43.09
CA ILE A 284 21.03 15.02 -43.95
C ILE A 284 22.19 15.96 -43.58
N ASN A 285 21.92 17.24 -43.34
CA ASN A 285 22.96 18.19 -42.96
C ASN A 285 23.63 17.80 -41.63
N VAL A 286 22.85 17.41 -40.62
CA VAL A 286 23.39 16.90 -39.35
C VAL A 286 24.27 15.67 -39.56
N ILE A 287 23.81 14.72 -40.39
CA ILE A 287 24.59 13.52 -40.75
C ILE A 287 25.90 13.89 -41.45
N LYS A 288 25.88 14.87 -42.36
CA LYS A 288 27.07 15.30 -43.09
C LYS A 288 28.07 16.02 -42.20
N ASP A 289 27.59 16.85 -41.28
CA ASP A 289 28.41 17.68 -40.42
C ASP A 289 29.03 16.88 -39.26
N HIS A 290 28.28 15.92 -38.70
CA HIS A 290 28.67 15.19 -37.47
C HIS A 290 28.82 13.67 -37.65
N GLY A 291 28.17 13.07 -38.65
CA GLY A 291 28.19 11.63 -38.91
C GLY A 291 29.58 11.03 -39.14
N PRO A 292 30.53 11.68 -39.85
CA PRO A 292 31.88 11.14 -40.03
C PRO A 292 32.65 10.90 -38.72
N ASP A 293 32.40 11.72 -37.69
CA ASP A 293 33.09 11.68 -36.40
C ASP A 293 32.20 11.09 -35.27
N ALA A 294 30.99 10.62 -35.59
CA ALA A 294 30.00 10.13 -34.64
C ALA A 294 30.47 8.86 -33.89
N ASP A 295 30.28 8.81 -32.58
CA ASP A 295 30.65 7.65 -31.77
C ASP A 295 29.81 6.40 -32.09
N VAL A 296 30.35 5.22 -31.80
CA VAL A 296 29.65 3.93 -32.00
C VAL A 296 29.28 3.33 -30.65
N ILE A 297 27.99 3.15 -30.43
CA ILE A 297 27.37 2.60 -29.23
C ILE A 297 26.84 1.21 -29.56
N VAL A 298 27.20 0.19 -28.79
CA VAL A 298 26.65 -1.17 -28.94
C VAL A 298 25.45 -1.35 -28.00
N ARG A 299 24.34 -1.89 -28.51
CA ARG A 299 23.09 -2.07 -27.73
C ARG A 299 23.05 -3.35 -26.89
N ASP A 300 24.05 -4.21 -26.91
CA ASP A 300 24.07 -5.44 -26.10
C ASP A 300 24.50 -5.22 -24.64
N GLU A 301 24.80 -3.98 -24.24
CA GLU A 301 25.22 -3.64 -22.88
C GLU A 301 24.23 -2.65 -22.22
N ALA A 302 24.09 -2.78 -20.90
CA ALA A 302 23.34 -1.82 -20.08
C ALA A 302 24.10 -0.49 -20.00
N ALA A 303 23.36 0.61 -19.94
CA ALA A 303 23.98 1.93 -19.99
C ALA A 303 23.16 2.99 -19.26
N PHE A 304 23.83 4.07 -18.84
CA PHE A 304 23.20 5.31 -18.39
C PHE A 304 22.91 6.18 -19.60
N ASP A 305 21.63 6.36 -19.87
CA ASP A 305 21.10 7.25 -20.89
C ASP A 305 20.90 8.66 -20.29
N VAL A 306 21.56 9.68 -20.85
CA VAL A 306 21.40 11.08 -20.43
C VAL A 306 20.40 11.78 -21.35
N GLN A 307 19.24 12.14 -20.78
CA GLN A 307 18.15 12.77 -21.52
C GLN A 307 18.04 14.26 -21.20
N GLN A 308 17.86 15.07 -22.23
CA GLN A 308 17.54 16.48 -22.07
C GLN A 308 16.03 16.68 -21.86
N ARG A 309 15.65 17.33 -20.75
CA ARG A 309 14.28 17.76 -20.44
C ARG A 309 14.24 19.29 -20.36
N GLY A 310 13.96 19.94 -21.49
CA GLY A 310 13.99 21.40 -21.58
C GLY A 310 15.42 21.93 -21.60
N SER A 311 15.80 22.75 -20.61
CA SER A 311 17.19 23.22 -20.44
C SER A 311 18.06 22.29 -19.59
N ASP A 312 17.44 21.32 -18.93
CA ASP A 312 18.08 20.52 -17.89
C ASP A 312 18.24 19.07 -18.38
N PHE A 313 19.07 18.31 -17.70
CA PHE A 313 19.44 16.95 -18.05
C PHE A 313 19.11 16.00 -16.89
N VAL A 314 18.72 14.77 -17.20
CA VAL A 314 18.46 13.71 -16.23
C VAL A 314 18.98 12.40 -16.79
N TRP A 315 19.48 11.53 -15.91
CA TRP A 315 19.95 10.20 -16.32
C TRP A 315 18.90 9.13 -16.09
N ARG A 316 19.02 8.05 -16.86
CA ARG A 316 18.23 6.82 -16.71
C ARG A 316 19.12 5.62 -16.98
N LEU A 317 19.14 4.66 -16.07
CA LEU A 317 19.76 3.36 -16.33
C LEU A 317 18.82 2.54 -17.20
N VAL A 318 19.33 2.03 -18.32
CA VAL A 318 18.60 1.19 -19.25
C VAL A 318 19.30 -0.16 -19.43
N ASP A 319 18.53 -1.21 -19.71
CA ASP A 319 19.07 -2.53 -20.06
C ASP A 319 19.60 -2.59 -21.51
N GLU A 320 20.01 -3.79 -21.95
CA GLU A 320 20.44 -4.08 -23.33
C GLU A 320 19.36 -3.69 -24.36
N ASP A 321 18.10 -4.00 -24.08
CA ASP A 321 16.99 -3.64 -24.97
C ASP A 321 16.62 -2.14 -24.93
N ARG A 322 17.28 -1.35 -24.08
CA ARG A 322 16.98 0.06 -23.74
C ARG A 322 15.67 0.24 -22.97
N ASN A 323 15.21 -0.80 -22.26
CA ASN A 323 14.13 -0.65 -21.29
C ASN A 323 14.66 0.07 -20.04
N PRO A 324 13.90 1.03 -19.51
CA PRO A 324 14.34 1.79 -18.35
C PRO A 324 14.19 1.00 -17.06
N LEU A 325 15.29 0.92 -16.28
CA LEU A 325 15.36 0.22 -15.01
C LEU A 325 15.31 1.18 -13.82
N ALA A 326 16.05 2.29 -13.91
CA ALA A 326 16.17 3.30 -12.86
C ALA A 326 16.26 4.70 -13.45
N GLU A 327 15.73 5.70 -12.74
CA GLU A 327 15.82 7.12 -13.11
C GLU A 327 16.37 7.96 -11.97
N GLY A 328 17.19 8.95 -12.31
CA GLY A 328 17.56 10.03 -11.40
C GLY A 328 16.33 10.85 -10.99
N VAL A 329 16.33 11.31 -9.73
CA VAL A 329 15.22 12.13 -9.20
C VAL A 329 15.38 13.61 -9.53
N GLU A 330 16.62 14.10 -9.50
CA GLU A 330 16.94 15.50 -9.77
C GLU A 330 17.32 15.74 -11.23
N THR A 331 17.07 16.95 -11.71
CA THR A 331 17.53 17.42 -13.03
C THR A 331 18.69 18.39 -12.85
N GLN A 332 19.68 18.33 -13.74
CA GLN A 332 20.88 19.15 -13.68
C GLN A 332 20.93 20.12 -14.85
N ASN A 333 21.43 21.34 -14.62
CA ASN A 333 21.51 22.36 -15.67
C ASN A 333 22.63 22.08 -16.69
N ASP A 334 23.50 21.11 -16.42
CA ASP A 334 24.62 20.75 -17.28
C ASP A 334 24.99 19.26 -17.17
N ARG A 335 25.63 18.74 -18.22
CA ARG A 335 26.04 17.33 -18.33
C ARG A 335 27.05 16.89 -17.25
N SER A 336 27.83 17.81 -16.67
CA SER A 336 28.80 17.47 -15.62
C SER A 336 28.10 17.18 -14.29
N GLY A 337 27.03 17.92 -13.99
CA GLY A 337 26.14 17.62 -12.86
C GLY A 337 25.54 16.21 -12.96
N VAL A 338 25.01 15.85 -14.14
CA VAL A 338 24.41 14.51 -14.34
C VAL A 338 25.45 13.39 -14.13
N ARG A 339 26.68 13.59 -14.61
CA ARG A 339 27.77 12.62 -14.37
C ARG A 339 28.07 12.45 -12.88
N ALA A 340 28.04 13.54 -12.11
CA ALA A 340 28.21 13.46 -10.66
C ALA A 340 27.07 12.68 -9.98
N ASP A 341 25.82 12.86 -10.43
CA ASP A 341 24.66 12.10 -9.93
C ASP A 341 24.77 10.61 -10.26
N ILE A 342 25.21 10.27 -11.48
CA ILE A 342 25.46 8.87 -11.90
C ILE A 342 26.57 8.26 -11.03
N ASP A 343 27.66 8.98 -10.78
CA ASP A 343 28.77 8.48 -9.95
C ASP A 343 28.33 8.29 -8.50
N ALA A 344 27.55 9.22 -7.94
CA ALA A 344 26.95 9.09 -6.61
C ALA A 344 26.00 7.88 -6.53
N PHE A 345 25.17 7.68 -7.54
CA PHE A 345 24.31 6.50 -7.65
C PHE A 345 25.14 5.21 -7.68
N ARG A 346 26.17 5.11 -8.55
CA ARG A 346 27.05 3.93 -8.65
C ARG A 346 27.74 3.59 -7.33
N GLU A 347 28.27 4.60 -6.63
CA GLU A 347 28.92 4.41 -5.33
C GLU A 347 27.96 3.78 -4.32
N ARG A 348 26.72 4.30 -4.25
CA ARG A 348 25.73 3.84 -3.27
C ARG A 348 25.08 2.51 -3.63
N VAL A 349 24.88 2.21 -4.91
CA VAL A 349 24.24 0.94 -5.34
C VAL A 349 25.00 -0.29 -4.84
N GLY A 350 26.34 -0.24 -4.84
CA GLY A 350 27.16 -1.37 -4.36
C GLY A 350 27.10 -1.58 -2.84
N GLU A 351 26.74 -0.55 -2.08
CA GLU A 351 26.64 -0.56 -0.61
C GLU A 351 25.19 -0.69 -0.13
N ALA A 352 24.23 -0.53 -1.03
CA ALA A 352 22.82 -0.47 -0.72
C ALA A 352 22.29 -1.80 -0.19
N THR A 353 21.69 -1.76 0.99
CA THR A 353 20.94 -2.89 1.52
C THR A 353 19.53 -2.90 0.93
N GLU A 354 19.01 -4.07 0.61
CA GLU A 354 17.62 -4.22 0.20
C GLU A 354 16.70 -4.13 1.43
N LEU A 355 15.78 -3.17 1.43
CA LEU A 355 14.87 -2.89 2.54
C LEU A 355 13.42 -3.04 2.08
N ALA A 356 12.73 -4.03 2.63
CA ALA A 356 11.29 -4.22 2.46
C ALA A 356 10.66 -4.52 3.82
N VAL A 357 9.64 -3.73 4.18
CA VAL A 357 8.86 -3.93 5.41
C VAL A 357 7.63 -4.78 5.11
N ASP A 358 7.40 -5.82 5.91
CA ASP A 358 6.23 -6.71 5.78
C ASP A 358 4.93 -6.01 6.20
N ALA A 359 4.82 -5.69 7.50
CA ALA A 359 3.68 -4.96 8.06
C ALA A 359 4.16 -3.67 8.73
N TYR A 360 5.12 -3.80 9.64
CA TYR A 360 5.76 -2.67 10.30
C TYR A 360 7.27 -2.83 10.40
N GLY A 361 7.96 -1.70 10.32
CA GLY A 361 9.40 -1.59 10.49
C GLY A 361 9.75 -0.49 11.47
N VAL A 362 10.76 -0.71 12.31
CA VAL A 362 11.29 0.31 13.22
C VAL A 362 12.69 0.70 12.76
N GLU A 363 12.79 1.91 12.22
CA GLU A 363 14.03 2.48 11.75
C GLU A 363 14.77 3.21 12.87
N LEU A 364 16.02 2.85 13.10
CA LEU A 364 16.95 3.55 13.99
C LEU A 364 17.72 4.61 13.20
N ARG A 365 17.68 5.86 13.66
CA ARG A 365 18.32 7.00 13.01
C ARG A 365 19.18 7.80 13.99
N SER A 366 20.38 8.19 13.55
CA SER A 366 21.20 9.15 14.29
C SER A 366 20.71 10.58 14.03
N ALA A 367 20.69 11.39 15.08
CA ALA A 367 20.38 12.82 15.08
C ALA A 367 21.44 13.58 15.91
N ASP A 368 21.40 14.91 15.88
CA ASP A 368 22.36 15.77 16.60
C ASP A 368 22.35 15.53 18.12
N ASP A 369 21.20 15.12 18.67
CA ASP A 369 20.97 14.89 20.10
C ASP A 369 21.03 13.42 20.53
N GLY A 370 21.39 12.51 19.62
CA GLY A 370 21.50 11.07 19.87
C GLY A 370 20.75 10.23 18.85
N TRP A 371 20.32 9.03 19.25
CA TRP A 371 19.59 8.09 18.39
C TRP A 371 18.09 8.21 18.62
N ARG A 372 17.30 8.16 17.55
CA ARG A 372 15.84 8.12 17.61
C ARG A 372 15.35 6.93 16.80
N TRP A 373 14.16 6.46 17.11
CA TRP A 373 13.51 5.42 16.31
C TRP A 373 12.24 5.95 15.66
N HIS A 374 11.92 5.41 14.48
CA HIS A 374 10.73 5.74 13.70
C HIS A 374 9.99 4.47 13.31
N LEU A 375 8.72 4.36 13.72
CA LEU A 375 7.84 3.29 13.27
C LEU A 375 7.31 3.62 11.86
N ARG A 376 7.35 2.65 10.96
CA ARG A 376 6.89 2.76 9.58
C ARG A 376 5.98 1.59 9.19
N ASP A 377 5.05 1.83 8.27
CA ASP A 377 4.19 0.80 7.67
C ASP A 377 4.81 0.19 6.40
N GLU A 378 4.08 -0.73 5.75
CA GLU A 378 4.45 -1.36 4.46
C GLU A 378 4.61 -0.37 3.28
N ALA A 379 4.00 0.82 3.37
CA ALA A 379 4.18 1.91 2.43
C ALA A 379 5.35 2.83 2.84
N HIS A 380 6.09 2.44 3.88
CA HIS A 380 7.20 3.15 4.51
C HIS A 380 6.84 4.57 4.97
N ARG A 381 5.55 4.83 5.22
CA ARG A 381 5.06 6.06 5.86
C ARG A 381 5.44 6.03 7.33
N ARG A 382 5.95 7.15 7.83
CA ARG A 382 6.27 7.30 9.25
C ARG A 382 4.99 7.39 10.06
N LEU A 383 4.73 6.39 10.89
CA LEU A 383 3.58 6.31 11.77
C LEU A 383 3.84 6.92 13.14
N ALA A 384 5.02 6.69 13.72
CA ALA A 384 5.39 7.21 15.03
C ALA A 384 6.89 7.50 15.15
N SER A 385 7.27 8.30 16.12
CA SER A 385 8.67 8.54 16.48
C SER A 385 8.86 8.52 17.99
N SER A 386 10.07 8.14 18.43
CA SER A 386 10.45 8.25 19.83
C SER A 386 10.35 9.71 20.31
N ALA A 387 9.80 9.90 21.50
CA ALA A 387 9.68 11.22 22.12
C ALA A 387 11.06 11.81 22.46
N GLY A 388 11.93 10.97 23.06
CA GLY A 388 13.31 11.30 23.40
C GLY A 388 14.35 10.72 22.43
N ALA A 389 15.58 11.22 22.56
CA ALA A 389 16.77 10.63 21.95
C ALA A 389 17.49 9.72 22.95
N TYR A 390 18.15 8.69 22.43
CA TYR A 390 18.93 7.71 23.18
C TYR A 390 20.42 7.96 22.97
N GLU A 391 21.24 7.71 23.99
CA GLU A 391 22.67 8.05 23.96
C GLU A 391 23.47 7.23 22.93
N SER A 392 22.99 6.04 22.57
CA SER A 392 23.64 5.18 21.58
C SER A 392 22.63 4.30 20.84
N LYS A 393 23.04 3.81 19.67
CA LYS A 393 22.26 2.88 18.87
C LYS A 393 21.81 1.65 19.68
N GLY A 394 22.72 1.03 20.42
CA GLY A 394 22.40 -0.19 21.17
C GLY A 394 21.32 0.02 22.22
N VAL A 395 21.32 1.19 22.89
CA VAL A 395 20.28 1.56 23.86
C VAL A 395 18.94 1.82 23.15
N ALA A 396 18.95 2.49 22.00
CA ALA A 396 17.74 2.69 21.20
C ALA A 396 17.15 1.35 20.71
N GLU A 397 18.01 0.44 20.25
CA GLU A 397 17.63 -0.88 19.75
C GLU A 397 17.04 -1.75 20.86
N GLU A 398 17.67 -1.83 22.03
CA GLU A 398 17.14 -2.53 23.21
C GLU A 398 15.79 -1.95 23.65
N ALA A 399 15.67 -0.61 23.69
CA ALA A 399 14.41 0.06 24.01
C ALA A 399 13.30 -0.25 23.00
N VAL A 400 13.61 -0.40 21.71
CA VAL A 400 12.63 -0.80 20.69
C VAL A 400 12.17 -2.24 20.89
N TYR A 401 13.07 -3.18 21.14
CA TYR A 401 12.67 -4.57 21.39
C TYR A 401 11.78 -4.70 22.64
N ASP A 402 12.16 -4.01 23.72
CA ASP A 402 11.33 -3.91 24.93
C ASP A 402 9.95 -3.28 24.64
N LEU A 403 9.91 -2.25 23.79
CA LEU A 403 8.68 -1.58 23.41
C LEU A 403 7.77 -2.49 22.58
N LEU A 404 8.32 -3.20 21.59
CA LEU A 404 7.55 -4.10 20.73
C LEU A 404 6.93 -5.26 21.52
N GLU A 405 7.61 -5.77 22.55
CA GLU A 405 7.05 -6.77 23.46
C GLU A 405 5.90 -6.20 24.32
N ARG A 406 6.05 -4.96 24.80
CA ARG A 406 5.08 -4.32 25.69
C ARG A 406 3.85 -3.80 24.94
N VAL A 407 4.01 -3.28 23.71
CA VAL A 407 2.92 -2.69 22.94
C VAL A 407 1.85 -3.73 22.57
N GLU A 408 2.26 -4.99 22.32
CA GLU A 408 1.37 -6.14 22.08
C GLU A 408 0.28 -6.27 23.18
N ARG A 409 0.63 -5.90 24.43
CA ARG A 409 -0.24 -6.02 25.61
C ARG A 409 -0.70 -4.67 26.17
N ALA A 410 -0.32 -3.57 25.52
CA ALA A 410 -0.63 -2.24 26.00
C ALA A 410 -2.13 -1.99 25.98
N SER A 411 -2.69 -1.56 27.11
CA SER A 411 -4.09 -1.13 27.16
C SER A 411 -4.28 0.20 26.45
N THR A 412 -5.50 0.46 25.98
CA THR A 412 -5.86 1.74 25.36
C THR A 412 -6.60 2.63 26.36
N VAL A 413 -6.14 3.87 26.50
CA VAL A 413 -6.78 4.92 27.31
C VAL A 413 -7.12 6.13 26.41
N VAL A 414 -8.03 6.99 26.85
CA VAL A 414 -8.46 8.18 26.09
C VAL A 414 -8.06 9.44 26.85
N ALA A 415 -7.40 10.38 26.19
CA ALA A 415 -7.08 11.68 26.77
C ALA A 415 -8.36 12.45 27.10
N GLY A 416 -8.36 13.25 28.17
CA GLY A 416 -9.56 13.97 28.60
C GLY A 416 -10.59 13.12 29.34
N GLN A 417 -10.35 11.82 29.56
CA GLN A 417 -11.27 10.94 30.29
C GLN A 417 -10.65 10.44 31.60
N PRO A 418 -11.35 10.63 32.74
CA PRO A 418 -10.92 10.03 33.99
C PRO A 418 -10.80 8.52 33.87
N THR A 419 -9.76 7.92 34.45
CA THR A 419 -9.50 6.48 34.34
C THR A 419 -8.76 5.99 35.59
N TYR A 420 -9.14 4.83 36.10
CA TYR A 420 -8.31 4.09 37.06
C TYR A 420 -7.19 3.37 36.31
N ASP A 421 -5.97 3.89 36.41
CA ASP A 421 -4.78 3.26 35.87
C ASP A 421 -4.30 2.20 36.88
N VAL A 422 -4.29 0.93 36.46
CA VAL A 422 -3.62 -0.16 37.16
C VAL A 422 -2.28 -0.40 36.48
N TYR A 423 -1.21 0.01 37.17
CA TYR A 423 0.13 0.14 36.59
C TYR A 423 1.17 -0.63 37.39
N GLN A 424 2.26 -0.99 36.72
CA GLN A 424 3.34 -1.75 37.33
C GLN A 424 4.41 -0.80 37.87
N THR A 425 4.85 -1.02 39.11
CA THR A 425 5.94 -0.30 39.78
C THR A 425 7.00 -1.31 40.24
N GLY A 426 8.07 -1.45 39.46
CA GLY A 426 9.06 -2.50 39.67
C GLY A 426 8.46 -3.90 39.49
N SER A 427 8.54 -4.76 40.52
CA SER A 427 7.91 -6.09 40.52
C SER A 427 6.44 -6.09 40.93
N ASP A 428 5.97 -4.98 41.49
CA ASP A 428 4.67 -4.90 42.14
C ASP A 428 3.71 -4.06 41.29
N TRP A 429 2.44 -4.07 41.67
CA TRP A 429 1.34 -3.39 41.01
C TRP A 429 0.71 -2.39 41.95
N ALA A 430 0.36 -1.23 41.40
CA ALA A 430 -0.34 -0.16 42.08
C ALA A 430 -1.52 0.30 41.22
N TRP A 431 -2.38 1.12 41.80
CA TRP A 431 -3.43 1.78 41.05
C TRP A 431 -3.54 3.26 41.43
N ARG A 432 -3.98 4.06 40.48
CA ARG A 432 -4.31 5.48 40.68
C ARG A 432 -5.54 5.86 39.87
N LEU A 433 -6.32 6.81 40.36
CA LEU A 433 -7.35 7.49 39.56
C LEU A 433 -6.71 8.72 38.94
N VAL A 434 -6.81 8.84 37.63
CA VAL A 434 -6.36 9.99 36.86
C VAL A 434 -7.58 10.78 36.40
N ASP A 435 -7.51 12.10 36.48
CA ASP A 435 -8.57 13.01 36.04
C ASP A 435 -8.54 13.31 34.52
N GLU A 436 -9.42 14.19 34.05
CA GLU A 436 -9.47 14.64 32.66
C GLU A 436 -8.18 15.34 32.18
N THR A 437 -7.40 15.93 33.09
CA THR A 437 -6.14 16.61 32.76
C THR A 437 -4.97 15.64 32.62
N GLY A 438 -5.15 14.37 33.01
CA GLY A 438 -4.07 13.39 33.08
C GLY A 438 -3.33 13.40 34.42
N SER A 439 -3.81 14.15 35.41
CA SER A 439 -3.18 14.24 36.73
C SER A 439 -3.73 13.15 37.68
N PRO A 440 -2.87 12.50 38.48
CA PRO A 440 -3.35 11.60 39.51
C PRO A 440 -4.12 12.40 40.55
N VAL A 441 -5.36 11.97 40.84
CA VAL A 441 -6.21 12.57 41.87
C VAL A 441 -6.44 11.65 43.06
N ALA A 442 -6.27 10.33 42.91
CA ALA A 442 -6.21 9.37 44.02
C ALA A 442 -5.18 8.28 43.75
N ARG A 443 -4.62 7.70 44.81
CA ARG A 443 -3.72 6.55 44.72
C ARG A 443 -4.08 5.49 45.75
N GLY A 444 -3.93 4.21 45.38
CA GLY A 444 -3.98 3.11 46.33
C GLY A 444 -2.79 3.12 47.28
N VAL A 445 -3.04 2.88 48.58
CA VAL A 445 -1.99 2.95 49.61
C VAL A 445 -1.02 1.75 49.54
N GLU A 446 -1.52 0.58 49.15
CA GLU A 446 -0.73 -0.65 49.09
C GLU A 446 -0.31 -0.99 47.66
N THR A 447 0.93 -1.46 47.51
CA THR A 447 1.42 -2.16 46.32
C THR A 447 1.24 -3.67 46.50
N VAL A 448 0.86 -4.36 45.43
CA VAL A 448 0.48 -5.78 45.48
C VAL A 448 1.18 -6.59 44.38
N GLY A 449 1.23 -7.91 44.51
CA GLY A 449 2.02 -8.75 43.60
C GLY A 449 1.41 -8.97 42.21
N ASP A 450 0.17 -8.54 41.96
CA ASP A 450 -0.54 -8.79 40.71
C ASP A 450 -1.56 -7.69 40.36
N ALA A 451 -1.82 -7.55 39.05
CA ALA A 451 -2.70 -6.52 38.51
C ALA A 451 -4.16 -6.66 38.95
N GLU A 452 -4.68 -7.87 39.16
CA GLU A 452 -6.10 -8.07 39.48
C GLU A 452 -6.39 -7.65 40.93
N THR A 453 -5.45 -7.93 41.84
CA THR A 453 -5.53 -7.43 43.22
C THR A 453 -5.46 -5.90 43.26
N ALA A 454 -4.59 -5.27 42.46
CA ALA A 454 -4.54 -3.81 42.36
C ALA A 454 -5.84 -3.23 41.77
N ALA A 455 -6.37 -3.86 40.73
CA ALA A 455 -7.66 -3.50 40.14
C ALA A 455 -8.83 -3.66 41.13
N ALA A 456 -8.78 -4.66 42.02
CA ALA A 456 -9.78 -4.83 43.07
C ALA A 456 -9.77 -3.65 44.05
N GLY A 457 -8.59 -3.13 44.42
CA GLY A 457 -8.46 -1.91 45.23
C GLY A 457 -9.06 -0.67 44.54
N ALA A 458 -8.80 -0.48 43.24
CA ALA A 458 -9.43 0.58 42.45
C ALA A 458 -10.96 0.46 42.44
N ARG A 459 -11.49 -0.76 42.24
CA ARG A 459 -12.94 -1.04 42.26
C ARG A 459 -13.55 -0.83 43.64
N GLU A 460 -12.77 -1.02 44.71
CA GLU A 460 -13.19 -0.74 46.09
C GLU A 460 -13.45 0.76 46.30
N LEU A 461 -12.60 1.64 45.77
CA LEU A 461 -12.88 3.08 45.76
C LEU A 461 -14.06 3.40 44.83
N GLN A 462 -14.04 2.91 43.58
CA GLN A 462 -15.08 3.17 42.57
C GLN A 462 -16.50 2.85 43.09
N SER A 463 -16.66 1.73 43.77
CA SER A 463 -17.99 1.25 44.23
C SER A 463 -18.55 2.05 45.40
N HIS A 464 -17.71 2.79 46.13
CA HIS A 464 -18.11 3.42 47.39
C HIS A 464 -17.85 4.93 47.45
N ALA A 465 -17.08 5.50 46.53
CA ALA A 465 -16.75 6.92 46.52
C ALA A 465 -18.01 7.81 46.42
N GLY A 466 -18.96 7.47 45.55
CA GLY A 466 -20.17 8.28 45.32
C GLY A 466 -21.15 8.36 46.51
N SER A 467 -21.06 7.43 47.47
CA SER A 467 -21.90 7.42 48.68
C SER A 467 -21.14 7.84 49.94
N ALA A 468 -19.83 8.09 49.84
CA ALA A 468 -18.99 8.36 50.99
C ALA A 468 -19.16 9.80 51.49
N GLU A 469 -19.19 9.94 52.81
CA GLU A 469 -19.24 11.25 53.46
C GLU A 469 -17.82 11.84 53.54
N VAL A 470 -17.69 13.16 53.36
CA VAL A 470 -16.45 13.90 53.61
C VAL A 470 -16.47 14.39 55.06
N VAL A 471 -15.48 13.97 55.85
CA VAL A 471 -15.45 14.16 57.31
C VAL A 471 -14.09 14.64 57.77
N GLU A 472 -14.05 15.38 58.87
CA GLU A 472 -12.84 15.73 59.60
C GLU A 472 -12.95 15.16 61.02
N ILE A 473 -11.85 14.59 61.51
CA ILE A 473 -11.70 14.20 62.92
C ILE A 473 -10.69 15.18 63.52
N GLU A 474 -11.13 16.01 64.47
CA GLU A 474 -10.25 17.00 65.11
C GLU A 474 -9.32 16.33 66.13
N ASP A 475 -9.89 15.59 67.10
CA ASP A 475 -9.13 14.90 68.15
C ASP A 475 -9.50 13.41 68.23
N LEU A 476 -10.74 13.09 68.62
CA LEU A 476 -11.27 11.73 68.75
C LEU A 476 -12.68 11.65 68.17
N GLU A 477 -13.06 10.49 67.64
CA GLU A 477 -14.41 10.17 67.18
C GLU A 477 -14.75 8.70 67.49
N PHE A 478 -15.96 8.45 68.00
CA PHE A 478 -16.51 7.10 68.06
C PHE A 478 -17.02 6.71 66.68
N GLU A 479 -16.63 5.53 66.20
CA GLU A 479 -17.16 4.95 64.97
C GLU A 479 -17.89 3.64 65.27
N THR A 480 -19.20 3.60 65.02
CA THR A 480 -19.96 2.34 64.97
C THR A 480 -19.90 1.78 63.56
N TYR A 481 -19.54 0.50 63.42
CA TYR A 481 -19.33 -0.12 62.12
C TYR A 481 -19.79 -1.57 62.13
N ARG A 482 -20.13 -2.09 60.95
CA ARG A 482 -20.55 -3.48 60.78
C ARG A 482 -19.43 -4.33 60.21
N ARG A 483 -19.10 -5.43 60.89
CA ARG A 483 -18.09 -6.41 60.46
C ARG A 483 -18.67 -7.82 60.65
N ASP A 484 -18.50 -8.69 59.64
CA ASP A 484 -18.94 -10.09 59.69
C ASP A 484 -20.40 -10.30 60.12
N GLY A 485 -21.27 -9.32 59.83
CA GLY A 485 -22.70 -9.36 60.12
C GLY A 485 -23.13 -8.73 61.44
N ALA A 486 -22.19 -8.45 62.35
CA ALA A 486 -22.42 -7.83 63.65
C ALA A 486 -21.89 -6.38 63.71
N TRP A 487 -22.39 -5.62 64.66
CA TRP A 487 -21.97 -4.24 64.93
C TRP A 487 -20.89 -4.21 65.98
N HIS A 488 -19.96 -3.28 65.81
CA HIS A 488 -18.88 -3.00 66.74
C HIS A 488 -18.72 -1.50 66.84
N TRP A 489 -17.98 -1.05 67.85
CA TRP A 489 -17.56 0.34 67.93
C TRP A 489 -16.06 0.44 68.15
N ARG A 490 -15.46 1.53 67.68
CA ARG A 490 -14.07 1.90 67.96
C ARG A 490 -13.96 3.39 68.23
N LEU A 491 -13.00 3.79 69.04
CA LEU A 491 -12.62 5.17 69.26
C LEU A 491 -11.33 5.44 68.52
N VAL A 492 -11.38 6.36 67.55
CA VAL A 492 -10.26 6.67 66.65
C VAL A 492 -9.85 8.12 66.77
N ASP A 493 -8.56 8.40 66.58
CA ASP A 493 -8.08 9.78 66.40
C ASP A 493 -7.97 10.18 64.92
N SER A 494 -7.54 11.43 64.70
CA SER A 494 -7.32 12.01 63.37
C SER A 494 -6.27 11.26 62.55
N GLU A 495 -5.32 10.58 63.19
CA GLU A 495 -4.31 9.74 62.53
C GLU A 495 -4.82 8.32 62.21
N ARG A 496 -6.06 7.98 62.61
CA ARG A 496 -6.69 6.64 62.56
C ARG A 496 -6.17 5.65 63.60
N ALA A 497 -5.44 6.10 64.63
CA ALA A 497 -5.11 5.25 65.74
C ALA A 497 -6.38 4.86 66.50
N VAL A 498 -6.58 3.55 66.69
CA VAL A 498 -7.64 3.07 67.58
C VAL A 498 -7.13 3.14 69.03
N HIS A 499 -7.84 3.90 69.87
CA HIS A 499 -7.55 4.06 71.30
C HIS A 499 -8.36 3.09 72.16
N ALA A 500 -9.63 2.90 71.80
CA ALA A 500 -10.56 2.00 72.49
C ALA A 500 -11.44 1.26 71.49
N ARG A 501 -11.95 0.08 71.85
CA ARG A 501 -12.89 -0.68 71.02
C ARG A 501 -13.86 -1.52 71.87
N SER A 502 -14.97 -1.92 71.25
CA SER A 502 -15.83 -2.96 71.80
C SER A 502 -15.11 -4.30 71.89
N THR A 503 -15.28 -4.99 73.02
CA THR A 503 -14.94 -6.42 73.18
C THR A 503 -15.97 -7.33 72.53
N ASP A 504 -17.24 -6.91 72.56
CA ASP A 504 -18.37 -7.69 72.07
C ASP A 504 -18.80 -7.31 70.65
N ALA A 505 -19.67 -8.15 70.09
CA ALA A 505 -20.33 -7.96 68.81
C ALA A 505 -21.83 -7.77 69.06
N TYR A 506 -22.41 -6.70 68.52
CA TYR A 506 -23.80 -6.31 68.77
C TYR A 506 -24.69 -6.68 67.58
N GLU A 507 -25.96 -6.99 67.81
CA GLU A 507 -26.87 -7.41 66.74
C GLU A 507 -27.35 -6.21 65.91
N SER A 508 -27.45 -5.04 66.55
CA SER A 508 -27.87 -3.80 65.92
C SER A 508 -26.93 -2.64 66.25
N ASP A 509 -26.97 -1.60 65.42
CA ASP A 509 -26.22 -0.38 65.72
C ASP A 509 -26.79 0.35 66.94
N GLU A 510 -28.10 0.30 67.15
CA GLU A 510 -28.71 0.93 68.33
C GLU A 510 -28.13 0.34 69.63
N GLU A 511 -27.78 -0.94 69.64
CA GLU A 511 -27.06 -1.57 70.76
C GLU A 511 -25.62 -1.08 70.87
N ALA A 512 -24.88 -1.01 69.75
CA ALA A 512 -23.51 -0.49 69.75
C ALA A 512 -23.45 0.98 70.22
N THR A 513 -24.35 1.83 69.73
CA THR A 513 -24.54 3.22 70.16
C THR A 513 -24.90 3.31 71.64
N ALA A 514 -25.76 2.42 72.15
CA ALA A 514 -26.08 2.38 73.57
C ALA A 514 -24.84 2.08 74.43
N VAL A 515 -23.94 1.21 73.97
CA VAL A 515 -22.66 0.97 74.67
C VAL A 515 -21.74 2.18 74.56
N VAL A 516 -21.65 2.86 73.42
CA VAL A 516 -20.89 4.10 73.28
C VAL A 516 -21.37 5.17 74.27
N GLU A 517 -22.69 5.36 74.40
CA GLU A 517 -23.26 6.30 75.37
C GLU A 517 -22.93 5.90 76.82
N ARG A 518 -22.92 4.59 77.14
CA ARG A 518 -22.46 4.11 78.46
C ARG A 518 -21.00 4.46 78.69
N VAL A 519 -20.10 4.15 77.75
CA VAL A 519 -18.67 4.50 77.87
C VAL A 519 -18.50 6.01 78.07
N ARG A 520 -19.25 6.84 77.32
CA ARG A 520 -19.22 8.30 77.44
C ARG A 520 -19.67 8.80 78.82
N SER A 521 -20.70 8.19 79.42
CA SER A 521 -21.22 8.61 80.72
C SER A 521 -20.47 8.01 81.90
N GLU A 522 -20.01 6.77 81.78
CA GLU A 522 -19.50 5.98 82.90
C GLU A 522 -17.99 6.09 83.05
N ALA A 523 -17.21 6.19 81.96
CA ALA A 523 -15.76 6.34 82.04
C ALA A 523 -15.30 7.55 82.88
N PRO A 524 -15.92 8.75 82.79
CA PRO A 524 -15.52 9.89 83.60
C PRO A 524 -15.81 9.74 85.10
N GLU A 525 -16.75 8.86 85.45
CA GLU A 525 -17.16 8.58 86.83
C GLU A 525 -16.54 7.27 87.35
N ALA A 526 -15.82 6.53 86.50
CA ALA A 526 -15.29 5.22 86.82
C ALA A 526 -14.10 5.30 87.77
N ASP A 527 -14.16 4.48 88.83
CA ASP A 527 -13.05 4.34 89.76
C ASP A 527 -11.96 3.44 89.13
N LEU A 528 -10.69 3.78 89.38
CA LEU A 528 -9.58 2.90 89.04
C LEU A 528 -9.41 1.82 90.11
N ILE A 529 -9.48 0.56 89.71
CA ILE A 529 -9.21 -0.57 90.60
C ILE A 529 -7.71 -0.85 90.59
N GLU A 530 -7.06 -0.60 91.73
CA GLU A 530 -5.66 -0.96 91.99
C GLU A 530 -5.61 -2.11 93.01
N PHE A 531 -4.85 -3.16 92.71
CA PHE A 531 -4.72 -4.34 93.57
C PHE A 531 -3.33 -4.40 94.20
N ASP A 532 -3.25 -4.26 95.53
CA ASP A 532 -2.00 -4.53 96.27
C ASP A 532 -1.73 -6.03 96.46
N THR A 533 -2.75 -6.87 96.25
CA THR A 533 -2.74 -8.35 96.40
C THR A 533 -3.82 -8.97 95.51
N ALA A 534 -3.76 -10.29 95.29
CA ALA A 534 -4.76 -10.97 94.47
C ALA A 534 -6.20 -10.80 95.00
N ALA A 535 -7.15 -10.51 94.12
CA ALA A 535 -8.55 -10.26 94.45
C ALA A 535 -9.51 -11.18 93.69
N PHE A 536 -10.59 -11.59 94.36
CA PHE A 536 -11.70 -12.28 93.69
C PHE A 536 -12.68 -11.26 93.10
N GLN A 537 -12.96 -11.39 91.81
CA GLN A 537 -14.00 -10.64 91.10
C GLN A 537 -15.16 -11.57 90.75
N VAL A 538 -16.39 -11.14 91.08
CA VAL A 538 -17.64 -11.80 90.68
C VAL A 538 -18.29 -10.95 89.58
N TYR A 539 -18.63 -11.58 88.45
CA TYR A 539 -19.17 -10.92 87.27
C TYR A 539 -20.26 -11.77 86.60
N GLU A 540 -21.16 -11.14 85.85
CA GLU A 540 -22.14 -11.83 85.01
C GLU A 540 -21.46 -12.29 83.70
N ALA A 541 -21.76 -13.49 83.22
CA ALA A 541 -21.22 -14.07 82.00
C ALA A 541 -22.30 -14.17 80.93
N GLU A 542 -21.89 -14.35 79.67
CA GLU A 542 -22.77 -14.52 78.52
C GLU A 542 -23.95 -15.47 78.81
N GLY A 543 -25.18 -14.98 78.66
CA GLY A 543 -26.42 -15.73 78.94
C GLY A 543 -27.02 -15.50 80.33
N GLY A 544 -26.45 -14.60 81.13
CA GLY A 544 -27.00 -14.13 82.41
C GLY A 544 -26.63 -14.98 83.62
N ALA A 545 -25.58 -15.79 83.49
CA ALA A 545 -25.07 -16.65 84.55
C ALA A 545 -23.94 -15.95 85.31
N TRP A 546 -23.87 -16.09 86.62
CA TRP A 546 -22.83 -15.47 87.44
C TRP A 546 -21.57 -16.36 87.48
N ARG A 547 -20.38 -15.75 87.44
CA ARG A 547 -19.06 -16.41 87.50
C ARG A 547 -18.12 -15.62 88.42
N TRP A 548 -17.02 -16.26 88.84
CA TRP A 548 -15.95 -15.59 89.56
C TRP A 548 -14.59 -15.86 88.92
N ARG A 549 -13.64 -14.93 89.08
CA ARG A 549 -12.23 -15.07 88.72
C ARG A 549 -11.33 -14.49 89.82
N LEU A 550 -10.19 -15.12 90.06
CA LEU A 550 -9.11 -14.61 90.92
C LEU A 550 -8.09 -13.90 90.04
N ILE A 551 -7.83 -12.65 90.36
CA ILE A 551 -6.95 -11.75 89.62
C ILE A 551 -5.77 -11.40 90.53
N ASP A 552 -4.53 -11.38 90.05
CA ASP A 552 -3.38 -10.93 90.84
C ASP A 552 -3.19 -9.39 90.85
N GLU A 553 -2.10 -8.93 91.48
CA GLU A 553 -1.72 -7.52 91.57
C GLU A 553 -1.49 -6.86 90.19
N ASP A 554 -1.15 -7.65 89.17
CA ASP A 554 -0.89 -7.20 87.80
C ASP A 554 -2.15 -7.31 86.90
N GLY A 555 -3.32 -7.62 87.47
CA GLY A 555 -4.57 -7.79 86.73
C GLY A 555 -4.68 -9.12 85.96
N THR A 556 -3.76 -10.07 86.19
CA THR A 556 -3.72 -11.37 85.52
C THR A 556 -4.69 -12.36 86.17
N VAL A 557 -5.52 -13.04 85.38
CA VAL A 557 -6.42 -14.08 85.87
C VAL A 557 -5.62 -15.33 86.26
N LEU A 558 -5.47 -15.57 87.57
CA LEU A 558 -4.78 -16.73 88.13
C LEU A 558 -5.66 -18.00 88.17
N ALA A 559 -6.97 -17.81 88.35
CA ALA A 559 -7.95 -18.90 88.41
C ALA A 559 -9.35 -18.37 88.08
N ASP A 560 -10.20 -19.20 87.51
CA ASP A 560 -11.62 -18.89 87.31
C ASP A 560 -12.53 -19.99 87.86
N SER A 561 -13.82 -19.68 87.92
CA SER A 561 -14.89 -20.62 88.28
C SER A 561 -15.08 -21.79 87.31
N GLY A 562 -14.30 -21.87 86.22
CA GLY A 562 -14.33 -22.92 85.21
C GLY A 562 -15.67 -22.99 84.45
N GLN A 563 -16.24 -24.20 84.37
CA GLN A 563 -17.56 -24.48 83.74
C GLN A 563 -18.75 -24.25 84.71
N GLY A 564 -18.53 -23.66 85.88
CA GLY A 564 -19.57 -23.42 86.88
C GLY A 564 -20.33 -22.13 86.58
N GLU A 565 -21.54 -22.24 86.05
CA GLU A 565 -22.51 -21.13 85.96
C GLU A 565 -23.34 -21.10 87.24
N TYR A 566 -23.29 -19.99 87.98
CA TYR A 566 -24.12 -19.78 89.16
C TYR A 566 -25.42 -19.08 88.76
N GLU A 567 -26.55 -19.54 89.30
CA GLU A 567 -27.88 -19.00 88.98
C GLU A 567 -28.10 -17.59 89.57
N SER A 568 -27.24 -17.16 90.50
CA SER A 568 -27.30 -15.83 91.13
C SER A 568 -25.92 -15.34 91.60
N LYS A 569 -25.78 -14.01 91.74
CA LYS A 569 -24.59 -13.35 92.30
C LYS A 569 -24.24 -13.91 93.68
N ASP A 570 -25.25 -14.10 94.55
CA ASP A 570 -25.08 -14.62 95.91
C ASP A 570 -24.51 -16.05 95.93
N ASP A 571 -24.87 -16.88 94.95
CA ASP A 571 -24.36 -18.25 94.82
C ASP A 571 -22.89 -18.27 94.37
N ALA A 572 -22.53 -17.40 93.42
CA ALA A 572 -21.14 -17.21 93.00
C ALA A 572 -20.27 -16.69 94.15
N MET A 573 -20.77 -15.70 94.91
CA MET A 573 -20.11 -15.19 96.11
C MET A 573 -19.93 -16.27 97.18
N SER A 574 -20.95 -17.09 97.43
CA SER A 574 -20.89 -18.16 98.44
C SER A 574 -19.83 -19.22 98.09
N ALA A 575 -19.73 -19.58 96.82
CA ALA A 575 -18.71 -20.50 96.33
C ALA A 575 -17.30 -19.90 96.46
N MET A 576 -17.15 -18.62 96.13
CA MET A 576 -15.91 -17.87 96.31
C MET A 576 -15.50 -17.73 97.79
N MET A 577 -16.42 -17.42 98.70
CA MET A 577 -16.15 -17.32 100.15
C MET A 577 -15.59 -18.64 100.72
N THR A 578 -16.01 -19.79 100.18
CA THR A 578 -15.46 -21.11 100.55
C THR A 578 -14.00 -21.28 100.11
N LEU A 579 -13.59 -20.65 99.00
CA LEU A 579 -12.20 -20.61 98.53
C LEU A 579 -11.35 -19.60 99.31
N GLN A 580 -11.91 -18.44 99.66
CA GLN A 580 -11.25 -17.42 100.49
C GLN A 580 -10.90 -17.95 101.90
N GLU A 581 -11.69 -18.87 102.46
CA GLU A 581 -11.35 -19.58 103.70
C GLU A 581 -10.01 -20.36 103.62
N ASN A 582 -9.53 -20.69 102.42
CA ASN A 582 -8.25 -21.39 102.18
C ASN A 582 -7.12 -20.47 101.68
N ALA A 583 -7.42 -19.21 101.34
CA ALA A 583 -6.47 -18.18 100.90
C ALA A 583 -6.86 -16.81 101.53
N PRO A 584 -6.54 -16.59 102.82
CA PRO A 584 -7.13 -15.51 103.63
C PRO A 584 -6.63 -14.10 103.30
N ASP A 585 -5.58 -13.98 102.49
CA ASP A 585 -4.95 -12.71 102.14
C ASP A 585 -5.53 -12.08 100.85
N ALA A 586 -6.51 -12.74 100.20
CA ALA A 586 -7.13 -12.24 98.97
C ALA A 586 -8.36 -11.36 99.27
N GLU A 587 -8.41 -10.17 98.69
CA GLU A 587 -9.51 -9.20 98.86
C GLU A 587 -10.73 -9.55 98.00
N HIS A 588 -11.93 -9.17 98.46
CA HIS A 588 -13.20 -9.35 97.71
C HIS A 588 -13.57 -8.02 97.06
N LEU A 589 -13.72 -8.01 95.74
CA LEU A 589 -14.07 -6.82 94.98
C LEU A 589 -15.52 -6.90 94.49
N GLU A 590 -16.34 -5.94 94.92
CA GLU A 590 -17.64 -5.65 94.31
C GLU A 590 -17.55 -4.32 93.57
N ILE A 591 -17.79 -4.39 92.27
CA ILE A 591 -17.92 -3.23 91.40
C ILE A 591 -19.36 -2.73 91.56
N GLU A 592 -19.56 -1.63 92.28
CA GLU A 592 -20.89 -1.02 92.49
C GLU A 592 -21.27 -0.04 91.36
N ASN A 593 -20.26 0.50 90.66
CA ASN A 593 -20.37 1.38 89.49
C ASN A 593 -19.27 0.99 88.50
N ALA A 594 -19.34 1.49 87.26
CA ALA A 594 -18.29 1.21 86.29
C ALA A 594 -16.88 1.52 86.83
N ALA A 595 -15.91 0.72 86.42
CA ALA A 595 -14.55 0.80 86.93
C ALA A 595 -13.52 0.47 85.84
N PHE A 596 -12.36 1.12 85.92
CA PHE A 596 -11.21 0.78 85.09
C PHE A 596 -10.36 -0.29 85.77
N GLU A 597 -9.95 -1.28 84.99
CA GLU A 597 -8.96 -2.28 85.40
C GLU A 597 -7.72 -2.16 84.51
N LEU A 598 -6.55 -1.96 85.13
CA LEU A 598 -5.26 -2.13 84.46
C LEU A 598 -4.86 -3.59 84.52
N PHE A 599 -4.44 -4.15 83.39
CA PHE A 599 -4.04 -5.55 83.31
C PHE A 599 -2.85 -5.72 82.38
N GLN A 600 -2.05 -6.77 82.60
CA GLN A 600 -0.98 -7.17 81.70
C GLN A 600 -1.31 -8.50 80.99
N ASP A 601 -1.11 -8.54 79.67
CA ASP A 601 -1.17 -9.78 78.87
C ASP A 601 0.15 -9.98 78.08
N ASP A 602 0.21 -11.06 77.27
CA ASP A 602 1.37 -11.38 76.43
C ASP A 602 1.78 -10.23 75.47
N GLY A 603 0.86 -9.29 75.20
CA GLY A 603 1.06 -8.12 74.37
C GLY A 603 1.52 -6.86 75.12
N GLY A 604 1.49 -6.85 76.46
CA GLY A 604 1.85 -5.70 77.31
C GLY A 604 0.72 -5.26 78.23
N TRP A 605 0.84 -4.05 78.78
CA TRP A 605 -0.16 -3.46 79.67
C TRP A 605 -1.34 -2.91 78.88
N GLY A 606 -2.56 -3.08 79.38
CA GLY A 606 -3.78 -2.53 78.83
C GLY A 606 -4.71 -2.03 79.93
N TRP A 607 -5.77 -1.35 79.53
CA TRP A 607 -6.88 -0.99 80.41
C TRP A 607 -8.18 -1.52 79.82
N ARG A 608 -9.13 -1.90 80.69
CA ARG A 608 -10.51 -2.21 80.30
C ARG A 608 -11.48 -1.48 81.19
N LEU A 609 -12.59 -1.01 80.61
CA LEU A 609 -13.70 -0.43 81.35
C LEU A 609 -14.75 -1.52 81.55
N VAL A 610 -15.06 -1.76 82.82
CA VAL A 610 -16.02 -2.76 83.26
C VAL A 610 -17.25 -2.04 83.81
N ASP A 611 -18.45 -2.44 83.43
CA ASP A 611 -19.69 -1.84 83.94
C ASP A 611 -20.05 -2.34 85.36
N ASP A 612 -21.18 -1.88 85.89
CA ASP A 612 -21.66 -2.22 87.25
C ASP A 612 -22.07 -3.69 87.42
N ILE A 613 -22.18 -4.44 86.33
CA ILE A 613 -22.52 -5.87 86.31
C ILE A 613 -21.26 -6.75 86.16
N GLY A 614 -20.12 -6.12 85.83
CA GLY A 614 -18.86 -6.81 85.64
C GLY A 614 -18.55 -7.15 84.18
N ASP A 615 -19.36 -6.66 83.23
CA ASP A 615 -19.13 -6.86 81.80
C ASP A 615 -18.13 -5.84 81.27
N THR A 616 -17.18 -6.29 80.45
CA THR A 616 -16.23 -5.38 79.80
C THR A 616 -16.91 -4.68 78.64
N ILE A 617 -17.07 -3.36 78.74
CA ILE A 617 -17.73 -2.56 77.70
C ILE A 617 -16.74 -1.86 76.76
N ALA A 618 -15.50 -1.65 77.20
CA ALA A 618 -14.41 -1.12 76.38
C ALA A 618 -13.06 -1.76 76.74
N ASP A 619 -12.22 -2.00 75.73
CA ASP A 619 -10.81 -2.39 75.88
C ASP A 619 -9.91 -1.39 75.14
N SER A 620 -8.79 -1.03 75.76
CA SER A 620 -7.64 -0.42 75.09
C SER A 620 -7.25 -1.22 73.85
N ALA A 621 -7.30 -0.58 72.69
CA ALA A 621 -6.97 -1.29 71.44
C ALA A 621 -5.46 -1.55 71.28
N ARG A 622 -4.63 -0.76 71.98
CA ARG A 622 -3.17 -0.89 72.03
C ARG A 622 -2.75 -1.44 73.40
N ARG A 623 -1.65 -2.19 73.40
CA ARG A 623 -0.93 -2.57 74.61
C ARG A 623 0.29 -1.66 74.78
N TYR A 624 0.63 -1.36 76.04
CA TYR A 624 1.63 -0.40 76.45
C TYR A 624 2.80 -1.10 77.13
N ASP A 625 3.99 -0.50 77.01
CA ASP A 625 5.21 -1.09 77.58
C ASP A 625 5.25 -1.05 79.12
N SER A 626 4.43 -0.19 79.75
CA SER A 626 4.33 -0.08 81.20
C SER A 626 2.91 0.23 81.68
N GLU A 627 2.63 -0.11 82.94
CA GLU A 627 1.38 0.20 83.63
C GLU A 627 1.12 1.72 83.64
N GLU A 628 2.15 2.54 83.88
CA GLU A 628 1.99 4.01 83.88
C GLU A 628 1.62 4.56 82.51
N ALA A 629 2.05 3.93 81.43
CA ALA A 629 1.66 4.33 80.08
C ALA A 629 0.21 3.94 79.78
N ALA A 630 -0.23 2.75 80.23
CA ALA A 630 -1.64 2.35 80.15
C ALA A 630 -2.54 3.26 80.98
N ARG A 631 -2.13 3.63 82.20
CA ARG A 631 -2.83 4.59 83.06
C ARG A 631 -2.91 5.98 82.42
N GLN A 632 -1.83 6.48 81.83
CA GLN A 632 -1.84 7.76 81.11
C GLN A 632 -2.82 7.76 79.93
N ALA A 633 -2.91 6.67 79.18
CA ALA A 633 -3.86 6.55 78.08
C ALA A 633 -5.32 6.48 78.57
N MET A 634 -5.56 5.78 79.68
CA MET A 634 -6.85 5.78 80.36
C MET A 634 -7.24 7.18 80.84
N ASP A 635 -6.33 7.90 81.54
CA ASP A 635 -6.58 9.26 82.02
C ASP A 635 -6.88 10.22 80.85
N ALA A 636 -6.20 10.06 79.72
CA ALA A 636 -6.46 10.84 78.51
C ALA A 636 -7.87 10.57 77.94
N LEU A 637 -8.31 9.31 77.95
CA LEU A 637 -9.68 8.93 77.58
C LEU A 637 -10.69 9.57 78.53
N VAL A 638 -10.53 9.37 79.84
CA VAL A 638 -11.41 9.92 80.89
C VAL A 638 -11.58 11.43 80.75
N GLY A 639 -10.49 12.14 80.44
CA GLY A 639 -10.50 13.60 80.29
C GLY A 639 -11.20 14.12 79.03
N SER A 640 -11.46 13.28 78.03
CA SER A 640 -11.94 13.72 76.70
C SER A 640 -13.25 13.05 76.25
N VAL A 641 -13.51 11.82 76.68
CA VAL A 641 -14.55 10.93 76.11
C VAL A 641 -15.97 11.50 76.15
N SER A 642 -16.30 12.30 77.17
CA SER A 642 -17.63 12.89 77.39
C SER A 642 -18.14 13.73 76.21
N ASP A 643 -17.24 14.42 75.51
CA ASP A 643 -17.58 15.36 74.44
C ASP A 643 -17.26 14.78 73.04
N VAL A 644 -16.81 13.52 72.97
CA VAL A 644 -16.45 12.87 71.70
C VAL A 644 -17.69 12.53 70.89
N GLY A 645 -17.74 13.01 69.65
CA GLY A 645 -18.79 12.72 68.68
C GLY A 645 -18.84 11.24 68.26
N GLU A 646 -19.97 10.81 67.70
CA GLU A 646 -20.17 9.45 67.20
C GLU A 646 -20.61 9.47 65.72
N ARG A 647 -20.05 8.55 64.94
CA ARG A 647 -20.36 8.33 63.53
C ARG A 647 -20.69 6.87 63.24
N ARG A 648 -21.82 6.66 62.56
CA ARG A 648 -22.19 5.37 62.00
C ARG A 648 -21.56 5.18 60.62
N MET A 649 -20.58 4.28 60.53
CA MET A 649 -19.87 3.88 59.31
C MET A 649 -20.74 2.91 58.48
N ARG A 650 -21.63 3.47 57.65
CA ARG A 650 -22.48 2.68 56.72
C ARG A 650 -21.70 2.20 55.49
N ASP A 651 -20.94 3.12 54.91
CA ASP A 651 -20.08 2.94 53.74
C ASP A 651 -18.67 3.47 54.09
N GLY A 652 -17.82 3.66 53.08
CA GLY A 652 -16.55 4.36 53.29
C GLY A 652 -16.76 5.85 53.58
N ILE A 653 -15.71 6.49 54.12
CA ILE A 653 -15.64 7.94 54.34
C ILE A 653 -14.40 8.49 53.63
N PHE A 654 -14.47 9.73 53.19
CA PHE A 654 -13.30 10.54 52.88
C PHE A 654 -12.95 11.36 54.11
N GLN A 655 -11.91 10.96 54.84
CA GLN A 655 -11.41 11.75 55.95
C GLN A 655 -10.42 12.79 55.43
N VAL A 656 -10.73 14.07 55.62
CA VAL A 656 -9.77 15.17 55.48
C VAL A 656 -9.05 15.41 56.80
N TYR A 657 -7.75 15.63 56.75
CA TYR A 657 -6.92 15.87 57.94
C TYR A 657 -5.75 16.79 57.61
N ALA A 658 -5.25 17.52 58.61
CA ALA A 658 -4.00 18.26 58.53
C ALA A 658 -2.85 17.39 59.06
N ASP A 659 -1.69 17.43 58.40
CA ASP A 659 -0.47 16.81 58.90
C ASP A 659 0.29 17.73 59.89
N GLY A 660 1.50 17.31 60.29
CA GLY A 660 2.31 18.06 61.25
C GLY A 660 2.84 19.41 60.73
N ASP A 661 2.72 19.68 59.44
CA ASP A 661 3.12 20.94 58.78
C ASP A 661 1.91 21.82 58.43
N ASP A 662 0.72 21.50 58.97
CA ASP A 662 -0.58 22.14 58.68
C ASP A 662 -1.02 22.01 57.20
N GLU A 663 -0.46 21.05 56.47
CA GLU A 663 -0.87 20.72 55.10
C GLU A 663 -2.04 19.74 55.12
N TRP A 664 -3.03 19.98 54.26
CA TRP A 664 -4.26 19.20 54.24
C TRP A 664 -4.15 18.04 53.26
N TRP A 665 -4.63 16.89 53.70
CA TRP A 665 -4.66 15.64 52.96
C TRP A 665 -6.06 15.05 53.05
N TRP A 666 -6.35 14.09 52.18
CA TRP A 666 -7.53 13.24 52.35
C TRP A 666 -7.15 11.77 52.22
N ARG A 667 -7.89 10.92 52.93
CA ARG A 667 -7.79 9.46 52.83
C ARG A 667 -9.18 8.82 52.77
N PHE A 668 -9.33 7.77 51.98
CA PHE A 668 -10.55 6.99 51.89
C PHE A 668 -10.50 5.79 52.83
N VAL A 669 -11.38 5.79 53.82
CA VAL A 669 -11.41 4.80 54.91
C VAL A 669 -12.66 3.94 54.80
N ARG A 670 -12.49 2.63 54.89
CA ARG A 670 -13.57 1.65 54.88
C ARG A 670 -14.20 1.46 56.27
N PRO A 671 -15.42 0.89 56.36
CA PRO A 671 -16.03 0.56 57.65
C PRO A 671 -15.15 -0.31 58.56
N ASP A 672 -14.34 -1.21 58.00
CA ASP A 672 -13.41 -2.07 58.74
C ASP A 672 -12.16 -1.31 59.26
N GLY A 673 -12.01 -0.04 58.91
CA GLY A 673 -10.91 0.84 59.32
C GLY A 673 -9.71 0.83 58.37
N ARG A 674 -9.70 0.01 57.31
CA ARG A 674 -8.62 0.03 56.32
C ARG A 674 -8.66 1.32 55.49
N ILE A 675 -7.48 1.87 55.22
CA ILE A 675 -7.29 2.97 54.28
C ILE A 675 -7.04 2.35 52.92
N VAL A 676 -7.88 2.67 51.94
CA VAL A 676 -7.79 2.09 50.58
C VAL A 676 -7.12 3.05 49.62
N ALA A 677 -7.35 4.35 49.79
CA ALA A 677 -6.82 5.38 48.91
C ALA A 677 -6.45 6.64 49.66
N GLU A 678 -5.56 7.43 49.09
CA GLU A 678 -5.11 8.72 49.63
C GLU A 678 -4.91 9.75 48.51
N SER A 679 -4.84 11.03 48.90
CA SER A 679 -4.48 12.11 48.00
C SER A 679 -3.00 11.99 47.58
N PRO A 680 -2.69 12.10 46.28
CA PRO A 680 -1.32 12.01 45.79
C PRO A 680 -0.49 13.27 46.10
N THR A 681 -1.15 14.38 46.44
CA THR A 681 -0.52 15.67 46.78
C THR A 681 -1.23 16.31 47.97
N GLU A 682 -0.52 17.21 48.63
CA GLU A 682 -1.01 18.09 49.68
C GLU A 682 -1.94 19.20 49.18
N PHE A 683 -2.74 19.75 50.08
CA PHE A 683 -3.60 20.92 49.87
C PHE A 683 -3.29 21.99 50.91
N GLY A 684 -3.29 23.27 50.49
CA GLY A 684 -2.98 24.36 51.41
C GLY A 684 -4.08 24.69 52.42
N THR A 685 -5.30 24.19 52.21
CA THR A 685 -6.45 24.43 53.10
C THR A 685 -7.42 23.26 53.09
N ARG A 686 -8.15 23.09 54.19
CA ARG A 686 -9.28 22.14 54.31
C ARG A 686 -10.25 22.21 53.14
N HIS A 687 -10.72 23.42 52.82
CA HIS A 687 -11.71 23.62 51.76
C HIS A 687 -11.19 23.18 50.37
N GLN A 688 -9.88 23.25 50.13
CA GLN A 688 -9.29 22.72 48.90
C GLN A 688 -9.30 21.19 48.88
N ALA A 689 -8.97 20.54 50.01
CA ALA A 689 -9.06 19.08 50.12
C ALA A 689 -10.51 18.59 49.98
N GLU A 690 -11.47 19.26 50.63
CA GLU A 690 -12.91 18.95 50.49
C GLU A 690 -13.39 19.11 49.04
N ALA A 691 -13.02 20.20 48.37
CA ALA A 691 -13.38 20.44 46.98
C ALA A 691 -12.74 19.41 46.02
N ALA A 692 -11.51 18.98 46.31
CA ALA A 692 -10.85 17.93 45.56
C ALA A 692 -11.58 16.58 45.69
N VAL A 693 -12.04 16.23 46.90
CA VAL A 693 -12.85 15.03 47.13
C VAL A 693 -14.20 15.13 46.41
N GLU A 694 -14.87 16.28 46.43
CA GLU A 694 -16.15 16.48 45.73
C GLU A 694 -16.00 16.28 44.22
N SER A 695 -14.93 16.82 43.61
CA SER A 695 -14.61 16.60 42.19
C SER A 695 -14.29 15.13 41.92
N LEU A 696 -13.46 14.52 42.78
CA LEU A 696 -13.03 13.14 42.64
C LEU A 696 -14.19 12.15 42.74
N ALA A 697 -15.16 12.36 43.64
CA ALA A 697 -16.24 11.40 43.86
C ALA A 697 -17.11 11.18 42.61
N ALA A 698 -17.28 12.22 41.78
CA ALA A 698 -17.94 12.12 40.48
C ALA A 698 -17.13 11.24 39.51
N ASP A 699 -15.85 11.58 39.31
CA ASP A 699 -14.96 10.87 38.41
C ASP A 699 -14.73 9.41 38.82
N ALA A 700 -14.51 9.18 40.12
CA ALA A 700 -14.28 7.88 40.73
C ALA A 700 -15.43 6.90 40.49
N THR A 701 -16.67 7.37 40.40
CA THR A 701 -17.83 6.48 40.23
C THR A 701 -17.92 5.92 38.81
N ASP A 702 -17.60 6.74 37.81
CA ASP A 702 -17.84 6.41 36.39
C ASP A 702 -16.55 6.02 35.62
N ALA A 703 -15.37 6.37 36.13
CA ALA A 703 -14.09 6.12 35.47
C ALA A 703 -13.86 4.62 35.23
N PRO A 704 -13.49 4.18 34.01
CA PRO A 704 -13.14 2.78 33.75
C PRO A 704 -11.85 2.37 34.47
N VAL A 705 -11.72 1.08 34.76
CA VAL A 705 -10.47 0.48 35.27
C VAL A 705 -9.68 -0.10 34.10
N ALA A 706 -8.51 0.47 33.83
CA ALA A 706 -7.62 0.09 32.73
C ALA A 706 -6.29 -0.46 33.27
N THR A 707 -5.87 -1.64 32.78
CA THR A 707 -4.57 -2.24 33.13
C THR A 707 -3.49 -1.72 32.20
N VAL A 708 -2.92 -0.57 32.54
CA VAL A 708 -1.83 0.12 31.81
C VAL A 708 -0.54 -0.69 31.85
N GLY A 709 -0.26 -1.42 32.93
CA GLY A 709 1.02 -2.13 33.07
C GLY A 709 2.20 -1.14 33.07
N SER A 710 3.17 -1.34 32.18
CA SER A 710 4.31 -0.43 31.99
C SER A 710 4.19 0.48 30.76
N LEU A 711 3.18 0.27 29.90
CA LEU A 711 3.00 0.98 28.64
C LEU A 711 1.52 0.98 28.22
N ALA A 712 0.96 2.13 27.86
CA ALA A 712 -0.37 2.25 27.29
C ALA A 712 -0.37 3.03 25.98
N VAL A 713 -1.41 2.78 25.18
CA VAL A 713 -1.74 3.59 24.00
C VAL A 713 -2.77 4.63 24.42
N ARG A 714 -2.41 5.91 24.39
CA ARG A 714 -3.31 7.03 24.65
C ARG A 714 -3.88 7.56 23.33
N LEU A 715 -5.20 7.63 23.22
CA LEU A 715 -5.91 8.21 22.07
C LEU A 715 -6.31 9.64 22.38
N ASP A 716 -6.06 10.56 21.46
CA ASP A 716 -6.54 11.94 21.55
C ASP A 716 -7.89 12.08 20.82
N PRO A 717 -8.98 12.49 21.48
CA PRO A 717 -10.28 12.63 20.83
C PRO A 717 -10.39 13.84 19.88
N ASP A 718 -9.46 14.79 19.88
CA ASP A 718 -9.53 15.99 19.05
C ASP A 718 -9.31 15.69 17.55
N ASP A 719 -8.40 14.78 17.24
CA ASP A 719 -8.05 14.37 15.86
C ASP A 719 -7.77 12.86 15.70
N TRP A 720 -8.06 12.08 16.74
CA TRP A 720 -7.88 10.63 16.81
C TRP A 720 -6.46 10.17 16.49
N HIS A 721 -5.43 10.95 16.80
CA HIS A 721 -4.06 10.42 16.84
C HIS A 721 -3.83 9.58 18.11
N TRP A 722 -2.71 8.85 18.14
CA TRP A 722 -2.31 8.06 19.29
C TRP A 722 -0.89 8.40 19.75
N GLU A 723 -0.65 8.20 21.04
CA GLU A 723 0.67 8.27 21.67
C GLU A 723 0.91 7.02 22.51
N LEU A 724 2.17 6.56 22.57
CA LEU A 724 2.58 5.58 23.56
C LEU A 724 3.05 6.31 24.80
N VAL A 725 2.48 5.95 25.94
CA VAL A 725 2.81 6.55 27.23
C VAL A 725 3.26 5.48 28.21
N ASP A 726 4.17 5.83 29.11
CA ASP A 726 4.64 4.93 30.17
C ASP A 726 3.64 4.85 31.35
N ALA A 727 4.07 4.18 32.41
CA ALA A 727 3.29 4.03 33.64
C ALA A 727 2.94 5.37 34.31
N ASP A 728 3.64 6.48 34.03
CA ASP A 728 3.38 7.82 34.56
C ASP A 728 2.64 8.74 33.57
N ARG A 729 2.15 8.17 32.47
CA ARG A 729 1.55 8.88 31.34
C ARG A 729 2.51 9.87 30.66
N GLU A 730 3.82 9.68 30.82
CA GLU A 730 4.82 10.42 30.06
C GLU A 730 4.95 9.84 28.65
N SER A 731 5.08 10.71 27.64
CA SER A 731 5.16 10.27 26.25
C SER A 731 6.47 9.54 25.97
N VAL A 732 6.35 8.29 25.52
CA VAL A 732 7.44 7.44 25.01
C VAL A 732 7.56 7.60 23.50
N ALA A 733 6.41 7.72 22.81
CA ALA A 733 6.34 7.92 21.36
C ALA A 733 5.09 8.65 20.94
N THR A 734 5.21 9.47 19.90
CA THR A 734 4.08 10.21 19.33
C THR A 734 3.78 9.71 17.92
N GLY A 735 2.51 9.39 17.68
CA GLY A 735 1.97 9.08 16.36
C GLY A 735 1.85 10.32 15.47
N HIS A 736 2.13 10.18 14.17
CA HIS A 736 2.10 11.25 13.17
C HIS A 736 0.91 11.14 12.20
N VAL A 737 0.03 10.16 12.43
CA VAL A 737 -1.15 9.91 11.59
C VAL A 737 -2.40 10.18 12.41
N THR A 738 -3.30 10.97 11.85
CA THR A 738 -4.64 11.24 12.37
C THR A 738 -5.67 10.37 11.66
N TYR A 739 -6.78 10.09 12.34
CA TYR A 739 -7.81 9.16 11.87
C TYR A 739 -9.17 9.85 11.90
N GLU A 740 -10.12 9.35 11.09
CA GLU A 740 -11.43 10.00 10.96
C GLU A 740 -12.28 9.88 12.23
N ASP A 741 -12.16 8.75 12.94
CA ASP A 741 -12.91 8.45 14.14
C ASP A 741 -12.19 7.47 15.07
N ARG A 742 -12.80 7.23 16.25
CA ARG A 742 -12.32 6.30 17.27
C ARG A 742 -12.15 4.87 16.75
N GLU A 743 -13.02 4.41 15.86
CA GLU A 743 -12.98 3.04 15.35
C GLU A 743 -11.79 2.86 14.41
N ALA A 744 -11.51 3.86 13.57
CA ALA A 744 -10.36 3.88 12.67
C ALA A 744 -9.01 3.86 13.42
N VAL A 745 -8.83 4.71 14.44
CA VAL A 745 -7.59 4.68 15.23
C VAL A 745 -7.47 3.40 16.06
N ALA A 746 -8.57 2.89 16.61
CA ALA A 746 -8.54 1.62 17.36
C ALA A 746 -8.18 0.44 16.46
N ALA A 747 -8.65 0.42 15.21
CA ALA A 747 -8.28 -0.59 14.22
C ALA A 747 -6.79 -0.51 13.87
N ALA A 748 -6.25 0.70 13.67
CA ALA A 748 -4.82 0.89 13.39
C ALA A 748 -3.93 0.49 14.57
N VAL A 749 -4.33 0.82 15.79
CA VAL A 749 -3.62 0.38 17.01
C VAL A 749 -3.69 -1.14 17.13
N SER A 750 -4.86 -1.75 16.91
CA SER A 750 -5.00 -3.21 16.97
C SER A 750 -4.15 -3.92 15.91
N ASP A 751 -4.04 -3.36 14.71
CA ASP A 751 -3.20 -3.88 13.64
C ASP A 751 -1.72 -3.83 14.03
N LEU A 752 -1.26 -2.68 14.55
CA LEU A 752 0.08 -2.50 15.11
C LEU A 752 0.37 -3.51 16.22
N GLN A 753 -0.53 -3.66 17.19
CA GLN A 753 -0.35 -4.60 18.31
C GLN A 753 -0.24 -6.05 17.85
N SER A 754 -1.05 -6.44 16.86
CA SER A 754 -1.04 -7.80 16.32
C SER A 754 0.21 -8.14 15.51
N SER A 755 0.87 -7.13 14.96
CA SER A 755 2.03 -7.26 14.08
C SER A 755 3.35 -6.84 14.76
N ALA A 756 3.31 -6.35 16.00
CA ALA A 756 4.47 -5.80 16.70
C ALA A 756 5.61 -6.82 16.87
N ALA A 757 5.28 -8.09 17.13
CA ALA A 757 6.27 -9.15 17.30
C ALA A 757 7.03 -9.49 16.00
N ASP A 758 6.43 -9.21 14.84
CA ASP A 758 7.00 -9.44 13.52
C ASP A 758 7.66 -8.18 12.94
N ALA A 759 7.66 -7.06 13.68
CA ALA A 759 8.22 -5.80 13.21
C ALA A 759 9.74 -5.89 13.07
N THR A 760 10.25 -5.47 11.91
CA THR A 760 11.70 -5.52 11.62
C THR A 760 12.39 -4.26 12.13
N VAL A 761 13.41 -4.41 12.97
CA VAL A 761 14.26 -3.30 13.44
C VAL A 761 15.47 -3.15 12.52
N TYR A 762 15.70 -1.97 11.96
CA TYR A 762 16.77 -1.75 10.98
C TYR A 762 17.39 -0.34 11.06
N GLU A 763 18.51 -0.16 10.34
CA GLU A 763 19.23 1.11 10.18
C GLU A 763 19.70 1.20 8.72
N ILE A 764 19.61 2.37 8.12
CA ILE A 764 20.24 2.66 6.82
C ILE A 764 21.61 3.29 7.10
N ARG A 765 22.68 2.53 6.90
CA ARG A 765 24.05 2.98 7.21
C ARG A 765 24.66 3.84 6.13
N ASP A 766 24.59 3.37 4.89
CA ASP A 766 25.24 3.98 3.73
C ASP A 766 24.20 4.30 2.64
N ALA A 767 23.46 3.27 2.22
CA ALA A 767 22.29 3.39 1.35
C ALA A 767 21.36 2.19 1.51
N ALA A 768 20.12 2.33 1.04
CA ALA A 768 19.17 1.24 0.94
C ALA A 768 18.28 1.36 -0.31
N PHE A 769 18.02 0.22 -0.95
CA PHE A 769 16.88 0.09 -1.86
C PHE A 769 15.62 -0.07 -1.02
N ASP A 770 14.96 1.06 -0.80
CA ASP A 770 13.68 1.16 -0.12
C ASP A 770 12.56 0.69 -1.06
N CYS A 771 12.12 -0.55 -0.86
CA CYS A 771 11.08 -1.24 -1.63
C CYS A 771 9.75 -1.17 -0.88
N TYR A 772 8.75 -0.52 -1.48
CA TYR A 772 7.46 -0.26 -0.83
C TYR A 772 6.31 -0.40 -1.83
N ARG A 773 5.10 -0.54 -1.29
CA ARG A 773 3.88 -0.71 -2.08
C ARG A 773 3.08 0.60 -2.17
N THR A 774 2.64 0.93 -3.38
CA THR A 774 1.68 2.02 -3.66
C THR A 774 0.35 1.46 -4.14
N ASP A 775 -0.62 2.35 -4.42
CA ASP A 775 -1.91 1.97 -5.02
C ASP A 775 -1.76 1.35 -6.43
N ASP A 776 -0.69 1.70 -7.14
CA ASP A 776 -0.39 1.25 -8.51
C ASP A 776 0.53 0.01 -8.57
N GLY A 777 1.01 -0.48 -7.42
CA GLY A 777 1.87 -1.66 -7.31
C GLY A 777 3.12 -1.45 -6.45
N TRP A 778 4.02 -2.43 -6.45
CA TRP A 778 5.32 -2.33 -5.81
C TRP A 778 6.26 -1.40 -6.59
N THR A 779 7.08 -0.65 -5.89
CA THR A 779 8.11 0.20 -6.47
C THR A 779 9.32 0.26 -5.53
N TRP A 780 10.39 0.89 -5.97
CA TRP A 780 11.58 1.07 -5.16
C TRP A 780 12.17 2.47 -5.37
N ARG A 781 12.87 2.93 -4.34
CA ARG A 781 13.76 4.10 -4.41
C ARG A 781 15.09 3.79 -3.76
N LEU A 782 16.18 4.34 -4.30
CA LEU A 782 17.48 4.29 -3.64
C LEU A 782 17.57 5.51 -2.72
N VAL A 783 17.62 5.25 -1.43
CA VAL A 783 17.84 6.26 -0.40
C VAL A 783 19.22 6.12 0.21
N ASP A 784 19.77 7.26 0.55
CA ASP A 784 21.07 7.42 1.14
C ASP A 784 20.96 7.45 2.69
N ALA A 785 22.08 7.51 3.43
CA ALA A 785 22.09 7.53 4.91
C ALA A 785 21.37 8.74 5.53
N ASP A 786 21.30 9.85 4.80
CA ASP A 786 20.57 11.06 5.19
C ASP A 786 19.09 11.04 4.77
N HIS A 787 18.64 9.94 4.15
CA HIS A 787 17.32 9.73 3.53
C HIS A 787 17.08 10.57 2.28
N GLU A 788 18.14 11.04 1.62
CA GLU A 788 18.03 11.67 0.31
C GLU A 788 17.75 10.60 -0.75
N THR A 789 16.80 10.88 -1.65
CA THR A 789 16.46 9.92 -2.72
C THR A 789 17.32 10.20 -3.94
N LEU A 790 18.19 9.27 -4.28
CA LEU A 790 19.13 9.41 -5.40
C LEU A 790 18.53 8.90 -6.73
N ALA A 791 17.75 7.82 -6.65
CA ALA A 791 17.13 7.19 -7.81
C ALA A 791 15.81 6.52 -7.46
N ARG A 792 14.99 6.25 -8.46
CA ARG A 792 13.72 5.54 -8.33
C ARG A 792 13.48 4.58 -9.49
N ALA A 793 12.59 3.62 -9.28
CA ALA A 793 12.12 2.75 -10.35
C ALA A 793 11.40 3.55 -11.46
N SER A 794 11.62 3.16 -12.72
CA SER A 794 10.89 3.71 -13.87
C SER A 794 9.48 3.17 -14.03
N THR A 795 9.17 2.02 -13.41
CA THR A 795 7.87 1.34 -13.48
C THR A 795 7.44 0.83 -12.11
N THR A 796 6.16 0.48 -11.97
CA THR A 796 5.65 -0.33 -10.86
C THR A 796 5.66 -1.82 -11.23
N TYR A 797 5.59 -2.67 -10.21
CA TYR A 797 5.68 -4.12 -10.29
C TYR A 797 4.50 -4.77 -9.55
N ASP A 798 3.99 -5.90 -10.06
CA ASP A 798 2.80 -6.55 -9.50
C ASP A 798 3.03 -7.21 -8.13
N GLY A 799 4.28 -7.45 -7.73
CA GLY A 799 4.59 -8.20 -6.51
C GLY A 799 6.00 -7.96 -5.98
N ARG A 800 6.21 -8.35 -4.72
CA ARG A 800 7.48 -8.19 -4.01
C ARG A 800 8.65 -8.84 -4.75
N GLU A 801 8.56 -10.13 -5.08
CA GLU A 801 9.63 -10.86 -5.78
C GLU A 801 10.04 -10.19 -7.12
N ALA A 802 9.10 -9.53 -7.80
CA ALA A 802 9.38 -8.79 -9.03
C ALA A 802 10.17 -7.50 -8.77
N VAL A 803 9.85 -6.75 -7.71
CA VAL A 803 10.62 -5.55 -7.34
C VAL A 803 12.00 -5.93 -6.82
N GLU A 804 12.13 -7.01 -6.03
CA GLU A 804 13.41 -7.53 -5.55
C GLU A 804 14.30 -7.97 -6.73
N SER A 805 13.71 -8.65 -7.73
CA SER A 805 14.42 -9.03 -8.96
C SER A 805 14.88 -7.82 -9.77
N ALA A 806 14.07 -6.76 -9.83
CA ALA A 806 14.44 -5.52 -10.52
C ALA A 806 15.58 -4.78 -9.81
N VAL A 807 15.53 -4.68 -8.48
CA VAL A 807 16.64 -4.15 -7.68
C VAL A 807 17.89 -4.98 -7.89
N GLY A 808 17.80 -6.31 -7.85
CA GLY A 808 18.92 -7.20 -8.11
C GLY A 808 19.49 -7.13 -9.54
N LEU A 809 18.70 -6.63 -10.52
CA LEU A 809 19.17 -6.32 -11.86
C LEU A 809 19.93 -4.99 -11.88
N VAL A 810 19.35 -3.93 -11.29
CA VAL A 810 19.97 -2.61 -11.17
C VAL A 810 21.31 -2.70 -10.44
N SER A 811 21.37 -3.41 -9.30
CA SER A 811 22.60 -3.58 -8.52
C SER A 811 23.72 -4.30 -9.27
N ARG A 812 23.37 -5.12 -10.26
CA ARG A 812 24.33 -5.86 -11.08
C ARG A 812 24.81 -5.05 -12.27
N LEU A 813 23.93 -4.27 -12.89
CA LEU A 813 24.21 -3.55 -14.13
C LEU A 813 24.82 -2.17 -13.89
N ALA A 814 24.33 -1.43 -12.89
CA ALA A 814 24.73 -0.05 -12.65
C ALA A 814 26.26 0.19 -12.48
N PRO A 815 27.02 -0.67 -11.76
CA PRO A 815 28.44 -0.40 -11.52
C PRO A 815 29.29 -0.38 -12.80
N ASP A 816 28.95 -1.22 -13.78
CA ASP A 816 29.73 -1.42 -15.01
C ASP A 816 29.07 -0.80 -16.25
N ALA A 817 27.81 -0.33 -16.15
CA ALA A 817 27.07 0.26 -17.26
C ALA A 817 27.74 1.55 -17.76
N ASP A 818 28.01 1.69 -19.06
CA ASP A 818 28.63 2.91 -19.62
C ASP A 818 27.68 4.12 -19.64
N VAL A 819 28.20 5.34 -19.76
CA VAL A 819 27.37 6.55 -19.93
C VAL A 819 27.25 6.89 -21.41
N LEU A 820 26.04 6.80 -21.95
CA LEU A 820 25.72 7.22 -23.32
C LEU A 820 25.45 8.72 -23.33
N ASP A 821 26.31 9.46 -24.04
CA ASP A 821 26.16 10.89 -24.28
C ASP A 821 25.97 11.09 -25.78
N TYR A 822 24.72 11.31 -26.20
CA TYR A 822 24.39 11.65 -27.58
C TYR A 822 24.66 13.15 -27.76
N ASP A 823 25.91 13.51 -28.09
CA ASP A 823 26.30 14.92 -28.24
C ASP A 823 25.62 15.57 -29.45
N ASP A 824 25.87 15.07 -30.67
CA ASP A 824 25.24 15.55 -31.91
C ASP A 824 24.53 14.39 -32.63
N VAL A 825 25.29 13.36 -33.02
CA VAL A 825 24.80 12.08 -33.55
C VAL A 825 25.70 10.93 -33.11
N ALA A 826 25.12 9.74 -32.94
CA ALA A 826 25.84 8.51 -32.64
C ALA A 826 25.30 7.33 -33.45
N PHE A 827 26.17 6.37 -33.77
CA PHE A 827 25.78 5.10 -34.36
C PHE A 827 25.39 4.11 -33.26
N GLU A 828 24.13 3.70 -33.22
CA GLU A 828 23.68 2.54 -32.44
C GLU A 828 23.83 1.26 -33.26
N LEU A 829 24.69 0.35 -32.80
CA LEU A 829 24.92 -0.96 -33.38
C LEU A 829 24.11 -2.01 -32.62
N GLN A 830 23.31 -2.81 -33.33
CA GLN A 830 22.41 -3.80 -32.72
C GLN A 830 22.27 -5.07 -33.57
N GLU A 831 21.97 -6.18 -32.90
CA GLU A 831 21.53 -7.42 -33.55
C GLU A 831 19.99 -7.46 -33.62
N ALA A 832 19.45 -7.78 -34.79
CA ALA A 832 18.00 -7.86 -35.03
C ALA A 832 17.65 -9.12 -35.82
N ASP A 833 16.34 -9.37 -36.01
CA ASP A 833 15.81 -10.47 -36.83
C ASP A 833 16.22 -10.33 -38.31
N GLY A 834 17.44 -10.77 -38.63
CA GLY A 834 18.07 -10.58 -39.93
C GLY A 834 19.60 -10.45 -39.88
N GLY A 835 20.16 -10.16 -38.71
CA GLY A 835 21.59 -9.99 -38.47
C GLY A 835 21.90 -8.65 -37.79
N TRP A 836 23.17 -8.27 -37.82
CA TRP A 836 23.67 -7.00 -37.29
C TRP A 836 23.28 -5.83 -38.19
N THR A 837 22.81 -4.74 -37.61
CA THR A 837 22.48 -3.51 -38.32
C THR A 837 22.86 -2.31 -37.45
N TRP A 838 22.88 -1.13 -38.04
CA TRP A 838 23.17 0.10 -37.32
C TRP A 838 22.12 1.17 -37.62
N ARG A 839 21.92 2.06 -36.66
CA ARG A 839 21.07 3.24 -36.76
C ARG A 839 21.88 4.46 -36.35
N LEU A 840 21.69 5.58 -37.03
CA LEU A 840 22.25 6.86 -36.61
C LEU A 840 21.17 7.66 -35.89
N VAL A 841 21.49 8.08 -34.68
CA VAL A 841 20.57 8.68 -33.72
C VAL A 841 21.09 10.06 -33.33
N ASP A 842 20.23 11.07 -33.29
CA ASP A 842 20.59 12.44 -32.89
C ASP A 842 20.56 12.68 -31.38
N GLU A 843 20.92 13.90 -30.93
CA GLU A 843 20.91 14.34 -29.53
C GLU A 843 19.55 14.17 -28.81
N GLU A 844 18.45 14.17 -29.57
CA GLU A 844 17.09 13.97 -29.07
C GLU A 844 16.64 12.50 -29.15
N GLN A 845 17.58 11.59 -29.41
CA GLN A 845 17.35 10.16 -29.63
C GLN A 845 16.44 9.84 -30.82
N ARG A 846 16.33 10.75 -31.80
CA ARG A 846 15.57 10.48 -33.03
C ARG A 846 16.48 9.77 -34.01
N VAL A 847 15.99 8.67 -34.56
CA VAL A 847 16.69 7.97 -35.64
C VAL A 847 16.68 8.87 -36.87
N VAL A 848 17.85 9.37 -37.25
CA VAL A 848 18.02 10.23 -38.43
C VAL A 848 18.45 9.41 -39.65
N GLY A 849 19.10 8.26 -39.46
CA GLY A 849 19.52 7.34 -40.50
C GLY A 849 19.56 5.88 -40.03
N ALA A 850 19.56 4.94 -40.97
CA ALA A 850 19.72 3.51 -40.69
C ALA A 850 20.53 2.84 -41.80
N ALA A 851 21.16 1.71 -41.50
CA ALA A 851 21.80 0.87 -42.51
C ALA A 851 20.77 0.40 -43.55
N ALA A 852 21.15 0.37 -44.83
CA ALA A 852 20.26 -0.10 -45.90
C ALA A 852 19.99 -1.62 -45.85
N GLY A 853 20.66 -2.36 -44.96
CA GLY A 853 20.48 -3.81 -44.81
C GLY A 853 21.07 -4.38 -43.52
N TYR A 854 20.98 -5.71 -43.41
CA TYR A 854 21.53 -6.48 -42.30
C TYR A 854 22.86 -7.16 -42.69
N HIS A 855 23.69 -7.38 -41.68
CA HIS A 855 25.05 -7.91 -41.81
C HIS A 855 25.20 -9.19 -40.98
N GLU A 856 26.00 -10.14 -41.46
CA GLU A 856 26.16 -11.45 -40.80
C GLU A 856 26.91 -11.38 -39.45
N SER A 857 27.59 -10.26 -39.14
CA SER A 857 28.37 -10.10 -37.91
C SER A 857 28.55 -8.64 -37.53
N GLN A 858 28.80 -8.38 -36.25
CA GLN A 858 29.12 -7.05 -35.72
C GLN A 858 30.25 -6.38 -36.51
N ALA A 859 31.37 -7.08 -36.73
CA ALA A 859 32.51 -6.57 -37.48
C ALA A 859 32.19 -6.26 -38.96
N ALA A 860 31.14 -6.86 -39.54
CA ALA A 860 30.68 -6.50 -40.88
C ALA A 860 29.84 -5.21 -40.85
N ALA A 861 28.97 -5.06 -39.86
CA ALA A 861 28.23 -3.82 -39.64
C ALA A 861 29.15 -2.64 -39.27
N GLU A 862 30.20 -2.84 -38.48
CA GLU A 862 31.22 -1.81 -38.19
C GLU A 862 31.97 -1.35 -39.45
N ARG A 863 32.27 -2.27 -40.37
CA ARG A 863 32.85 -1.91 -41.67
C ARG A 863 31.86 -1.12 -42.54
N ASP A 864 30.57 -1.39 -42.41
CA ASP A 864 29.52 -0.67 -43.11
C ASP A 864 29.32 0.74 -42.54
N ILE A 865 29.43 0.91 -41.22
CA ILE A 865 29.51 2.22 -40.54
C ILE A 865 30.69 3.02 -41.10
N GLU A 866 31.87 2.41 -41.19
CA GLU A 866 33.05 3.11 -41.73
C GLU A 866 32.85 3.52 -43.20
N ALA A 867 32.20 2.69 -44.01
CA ALA A 867 31.84 3.03 -45.37
C ALA A 867 30.76 4.13 -45.45
N ALA A 868 29.82 4.18 -44.50
CA ALA A 868 28.85 5.26 -44.37
C ALA A 868 29.52 6.58 -44.00
N ARG A 869 30.47 6.57 -43.06
CA ARG A 869 31.28 7.74 -42.66
C ARG A 869 32.04 8.34 -43.84
N GLU A 870 32.71 7.50 -44.64
CA GLU A 870 33.42 7.95 -45.85
C GLU A 870 32.44 8.57 -46.87
N ALA A 871 31.24 7.99 -47.01
CA ALA A 871 30.23 8.48 -47.93
C ALA A 871 29.57 9.80 -47.46
N PHE A 872 29.35 10.01 -46.16
CA PHE A 872 28.65 11.20 -45.63
C PHE A 872 29.33 12.51 -46.00
N GLY A 873 30.65 12.61 -45.81
CA GLY A 873 31.39 13.86 -46.02
C GLY A 873 31.39 14.35 -47.47
N ASP A 874 31.48 13.42 -48.42
CA ASP A 874 31.61 13.72 -49.85
C ASP A 874 30.28 13.62 -50.63
N ALA A 875 29.19 13.19 -49.98
CA ALA A 875 27.93 12.96 -50.68
C ALA A 875 27.22 14.25 -51.12
N SER A 876 26.83 14.29 -52.40
CA SER A 876 25.94 15.34 -52.93
C SER A 876 24.47 15.07 -52.59
N VAL A 877 23.66 16.11 -52.38
CA VAL A 877 22.20 15.93 -52.20
C VAL A 877 21.51 16.06 -53.57
N LEU A 878 20.74 15.05 -53.96
CA LEU A 878 20.01 14.95 -55.22
C LEU A 878 18.52 14.77 -54.92
N GLU A 879 17.70 15.67 -55.44
CA GLU A 879 16.24 15.64 -55.28
C GLU A 879 15.59 15.05 -56.54
N ILE A 880 14.61 14.16 -56.37
CA ILE A 880 13.85 13.56 -57.46
C ILE A 880 12.40 14.06 -57.40
N ASP A 881 12.06 14.97 -58.31
CA ASP A 881 10.71 15.56 -58.43
C ASP A 881 9.87 14.91 -59.56
N SER A 882 10.45 13.94 -60.27
CA SER A 882 9.88 13.26 -61.44
C SER A 882 10.65 11.97 -61.67
N ALA A 883 10.06 10.98 -62.37
CA ALA A 883 10.78 9.76 -62.71
C ALA A 883 12.16 10.05 -63.33
N ALA A 884 13.13 9.23 -62.97
CA ALA A 884 14.52 9.39 -63.38
C ALA A 884 15.16 8.03 -63.68
N PHE A 885 15.94 8.01 -64.75
CA PHE A 885 16.87 6.94 -64.99
C PHE A 885 18.18 7.23 -64.27
N GLU A 886 18.45 6.46 -63.23
CA GLU A 886 19.70 6.51 -62.49
C GLU A 886 20.77 5.69 -63.20
N PHE A 887 21.87 6.36 -63.55
CA PHE A 887 23.05 5.80 -64.21
C PHE A 887 24.19 5.67 -63.21
N HIS A 888 24.73 4.46 -63.09
CA HIS A 888 25.86 4.17 -62.20
C HIS A 888 26.77 3.09 -62.78
N ARG A 889 27.95 2.93 -62.18
CA ARG A 889 28.97 1.99 -62.65
C ARG A 889 29.30 0.97 -61.55
N THR A 890 28.98 -0.27 -61.81
CA THR A 890 29.35 -1.42 -60.97
C THR A 890 30.74 -1.96 -61.34
N ASP A 891 31.24 -2.91 -60.56
CA ASP A 891 32.47 -3.68 -60.86
C ASP A 891 32.40 -4.40 -62.23
N GLU A 892 31.20 -4.78 -62.67
CA GLU A 892 30.97 -5.50 -63.92
C GLU A 892 30.77 -4.57 -65.13
N GLY A 893 30.48 -3.28 -64.90
CA GLY A 893 30.26 -2.29 -65.94
C GLY A 893 29.16 -1.26 -65.61
N TRP A 894 28.80 -0.47 -66.61
CA TRP A 894 27.69 0.49 -66.55
C TRP A 894 26.34 -0.22 -66.57
N THR A 895 25.42 0.24 -65.72
CA THR A 895 24.03 -0.22 -65.69
C THR A 895 23.11 0.98 -65.41
N TRP A 896 21.80 0.77 -65.52
CA TRP A 896 20.79 1.78 -65.26
C TRP A 896 19.57 1.18 -64.55
N ARG A 897 18.91 1.99 -63.73
CA ARG A 897 17.57 1.70 -63.16
C ARG A 897 16.63 2.87 -63.38
N LEU A 898 15.35 2.58 -63.57
CA LEU A 898 14.27 3.56 -63.61
C LEU A 898 13.66 3.64 -62.22
N VAL A 899 13.66 4.84 -61.66
CA VAL A 899 13.04 5.18 -60.39
C VAL A 899 11.95 6.20 -60.66
N ASP A 900 10.80 6.08 -60.01
CA ASP A 900 9.74 7.09 -60.13
C ASP A 900 9.98 8.31 -59.22
N ASP A 901 9.03 9.24 -59.23
CA ASP A 901 9.01 10.44 -58.39
C ASP A 901 8.86 10.14 -56.89
N HIS A 902 8.44 8.92 -56.53
CA HIS A 902 8.26 8.48 -55.15
C HIS A 902 9.42 7.59 -54.67
N GLY A 903 10.52 7.53 -55.44
CA GLY A 903 11.71 6.77 -55.10
C GLY A 903 11.58 5.25 -55.31
N GLU A 904 10.47 4.78 -55.90
CA GLU A 904 10.24 3.36 -56.17
C GLU A 904 10.99 2.93 -57.45
N GLU A 905 11.77 1.85 -57.33
CA GLU A 905 12.46 1.28 -58.49
C GLU A 905 11.46 0.51 -59.36
N LEU A 906 11.17 1.06 -60.53
CA LEU A 906 10.20 0.49 -61.45
C LEU A 906 10.81 -0.55 -62.38
N ALA A 907 12.05 -0.33 -62.84
CA ALA A 907 12.72 -1.20 -63.80
C ALA A 907 14.26 -1.15 -63.66
N GLU A 908 14.93 -2.23 -64.02
CA GLU A 908 16.40 -2.28 -64.10
C GLU A 908 16.88 -2.84 -65.44
N SER A 909 18.08 -2.46 -65.85
CA SER A 909 18.78 -3.06 -66.99
C SER A 909 19.09 -4.53 -66.73
N ILE A 910 18.81 -5.40 -67.71
CA ILE A 910 19.18 -6.83 -67.62
C ILE A 910 20.67 -7.06 -67.93
N ALA A 911 21.31 -6.12 -68.63
CA ALA A 911 22.69 -6.22 -69.05
C ALA A 911 23.58 -5.18 -68.36
N THR A 912 24.84 -5.55 -68.13
CA THR A 912 25.92 -4.64 -67.74
C THR A 912 26.79 -4.34 -68.97
N PHE A 913 27.17 -3.07 -69.13
CA PHE A 913 27.83 -2.57 -70.33
C PHE A 913 29.26 -2.11 -70.05
N GLN A 914 30.19 -2.42 -70.96
CA GLN A 914 31.60 -2.00 -70.82
C GLN A 914 31.76 -0.48 -70.97
N SER A 915 30.85 0.16 -71.71
CA SER A 915 30.88 1.61 -71.95
C SER A 915 29.56 2.30 -71.65
N ARG A 916 29.67 3.55 -71.19
CA ARG A 916 28.53 4.45 -70.95
C ARG A 916 27.61 4.59 -72.17
N VAL A 917 28.20 4.63 -73.38
CA VAL A 917 27.44 4.84 -74.62
C VAL A 917 26.54 3.65 -74.89
N GLU A 918 27.02 2.42 -74.69
CA GLU A 918 26.22 1.20 -74.89
C GLU A 918 25.05 1.13 -73.90
N ALA A 919 25.28 1.44 -72.62
CA ALA A 919 24.21 1.52 -71.62
C ALA A 919 23.17 2.60 -71.97
N GLN A 920 23.60 3.74 -72.54
CA GLN A 920 22.70 4.82 -72.95
C GLN A 920 21.88 4.45 -74.19
N GLU A 921 22.46 3.68 -75.12
CA GLU A 921 21.73 3.13 -76.27
C GLU A 921 20.66 2.14 -75.82
N ASP A 922 20.97 1.26 -74.85
CA ASP A 922 20.03 0.31 -74.27
C ASP A 922 18.85 1.03 -73.59
N LEU A 923 19.15 2.02 -72.74
CA LEU A 923 18.15 2.88 -72.13
C LEU A 923 17.30 3.66 -73.15
N SER A 924 17.92 4.15 -74.24
CA SER A 924 17.18 4.84 -75.31
C SER A 924 16.17 3.93 -76.01
N THR A 925 16.40 2.61 -75.98
CA THR A 925 15.50 1.60 -76.55
C THR A 925 14.22 1.52 -75.73
N ILE A 926 14.32 1.35 -74.40
CA ILE A 926 13.12 1.33 -73.55
C ILE A 926 12.42 2.68 -73.50
N LYS A 927 13.16 3.80 -73.49
CA LYS A 927 12.57 5.15 -73.48
C LYS A 927 11.78 5.47 -74.76
N SER A 928 12.23 4.97 -75.91
CA SER A 928 11.57 5.24 -77.19
C SER A 928 10.47 4.25 -77.54
N LEU A 929 10.60 2.98 -77.15
CA LEU A 929 9.67 1.91 -77.53
C LEU A 929 8.73 1.48 -76.40
N GLY A 930 9.10 1.71 -75.14
CA GLY A 930 8.35 1.32 -73.95
C GLY A 930 6.94 1.91 -73.86
N PRO A 931 6.73 3.23 -74.03
CA PRO A 931 5.41 3.85 -73.85
C PRO A 931 4.31 3.22 -74.73
N ASP A 932 4.67 2.89 -75.98
CA ASP A 932 3.76 2.30 -76.98
C ASP A 932 3.89 0.77 -77.09
N ALA A 933 4.68 0.13 -76.22
CA ALA A 933 4.94 -1.31 -76.28
C ALA A 933 3.69 -2.14 -75.98
N TRP A 934 3.58 -3.27 -76.68
CA TRP A 934 2.51 -4.24 -76.45
C TRP A 934 2.79 -5.06 -75.20
N VAL A 935 1.74 -5.38 -74.43
CA VAL A 935 1.85 -6.24 -73.24
C VAL A 935 1.33 -7.64 -73.61
N SER A 936 2.15 -8.65 -73.42
CA SER A 936 1.81 -10.06 -73.64
C SER A 936 1.97 -10.84 -72.34
N THR A 937 1.02 -11.73 -72.07
CA THR A 937 1.04 -12.59 -70.90
C THR A 937 1.37 -14.03 -71.31
N ALA A 938 2.30 -14.64 -70.59
CA ALA A 938 2.67 -16.04 -70.78
C ALA A 938 2.42 -16.79 -69.46
N GLU A 939 1.54 -17.80 -69.50
CA GLU A 939 1.28 -18.73 -68.40
C GLU A 939 2.37 -19.80 -68.27
#